data_AF-A0A653D769-F1
#
_entry.id   AF-A0A653D769-F1
#
_cell.length_a   1.000
_cell.length_b   1.000
_cell.length_c   1.000
_cell.angle_alpha   90.00
_cell.angle_beta   90.00
_cell.angle_gamma   90.00
#
_symmetry.space_group_name_H-M   'P 1'
#
loop_
_entity.id
_entity.type
_entity.pdbx_description
1 polymer ?
#
loop_
_entity_poly.entity_id
_entity_poly.type
_entity_poly.pdbx_seq_one_letter_code
_entity_poly.pdbx_strand_id
1 'polypeptide(L)'
;VDCNKGPASDKTAFADLVRELKEAFQYKGYLLSSAVSPSKRVIDAGYDVPALSKYLDWIAVMCYDYHGQWDKITGHVAPMYAHPEDVDRTFNTNFTIHYWIEKGADRRKLVLGMPMYGQSFSLAERENNGLNAPSYGGGEAGEETRARGFLAYYEICDRVLKNGWRVVRDRQGRIGPYAYKGDQWVSFDDAGMIRHKSEWARAMRLGGAMIWALDLDDFRGDRCQCGPHPLLSVINTVLRGYKKPQAPTCRPLGIDSPQSSTTKSPPTSSARPSQTTPLSPITPPPSMTPPLPCDGRLFSPHPVNCHQYYLCNQGQLQLQSCPSGLYWNMDHCDWPENTECHPDGSNKDSNEKTTESTWNEQTPIKQISSVESKYKVVCYFTNWAWYRHGDGKFTPSDIDPKLCTHINYAFAILDADTLTIKPRDPWIDIDNSLYERVTALRSLGPKVLLSLGGWHDSASDKYSRLVRDPAARRRFVADAAYSLRKWGFDGLDLVWEYPKCWQMNCSRGPSSDGSDFQRLVAELSGRLRPHGLILSAAVAASQKALEAGAYGPQPQLLQHHLDWMAVMAYDYHGHWDGRTGHAAPLILNGTTRNGMRADVNSSISYWIEKGVSPKKLVLGVPFYGQSYTLEDPARNRFNESTSGPGAPGEFTGIKGFLAFYEICERVHENGWRVVHDPEGKVSSYATHSDQWVSYDDVAEVQQKAKYAMDLGLGGVMAWAPDLDDFRGKCGCGKYPLLKALGTALEDASSSGLLPINCT
;
A
#
# COMPACT_ATOMS: atom_id res chain seq x y z
N VAL A 1 21.60 1.47 -32.02
CA VAL A 1 22.70 1.10 -31.09
C VAL A 1 23.74 0.23 -31.79
N ASP A 2 25.02 0.39 -31.48
CA ASP A 2 26.14 -0.42 -32.02
C ASP A 2 27.00 -0.93 -30.86
N CYS A 3 26.84 -2.20 -30.51
CA CYS A 3 27.53 -2.82 -29.37
C CYS A 3 29.00 -3.16 -29.66
N ASN A 4 29.49 -2.94 -30.90
CA ASN A 4 30.88 -3.24 -31.25
C ASN A 4 31.83 -2.05 -30.99
N LYS A 5 31.30 -0.87 -30.64
CA LYS A 5 32.11 0.34 -30.37
C LYS A 5 32.75 0.35 -28.97
N GLY A 6 32.20 -0.40 -28.01
CA GLY A 6 32.74 -0.54 -26.65
C GLY A 6 33.37 -1.91 -26.43
N PRO A 7 34.37 -2.04 -25.54
CA PRO A 7 34.97 -3.34 -25.24
C PRO A 7 34.01 -4.22 -24.42
N ALA A 8 34.09 -5.54 -24.61
CA ALA A 8 33.26 -6.51 -23.86
C ALA A 8 33.47 -6.43 -22.33
N SER A 9 34.61 -5.88 -21.88
CA SER A 9 34.92 -5.64 -20.47
C SER A 9 33.96 -4.64 -19.81
N ASP A 10 33.28 -3.78 -20.57
CA ASP A 10 32.35 -2.78 -20.03
C ASP A 10 31.22 -3.42 -19.22
N LYS A 11 30.78 -4.63 -19.61
CA LYS A 11 29.73 -5.37 -18.90
C LYS A 11 30.12 -5.67 -17.45
N THR A 12 31.32 -6.20 -17.24
CA THR A 12 31.84 -6.52 -15.91
C THR A 12 32.25 -5.25 -15.17
N ALA A 13 32.94 -4.32 -15.85
CA ALA A 13 33.41 -3.08 -15.26
C ALA A 13 32.26 -2.19 -14.76
N PHE A 14 31.13 -2.15 -15.48
CA PHE A 14 29.93 -1.43 -15.03
C PHE A 14 29.32 -2.07 -13.78
N ALA A 15 29.27 -3.40 -13.70
CA ALA A 15 28.81 -4.11 -12.51
C ALA A 15 29.71 -3.85 -11.30
N ASP A 16 31.03 -3.84 -11.50
CA ASP A 16 32.01 -3.52 -10.46
C ASP A 16 31.87 -2.07 -9.98
N LEU A 17 31.72 -1.12 -10.88
CA LEU A 17 31.48 0.29 -10.53
C LEU A 17 30.20 0.45 -9.69
N VAL A 18 29.11 -0.22 -10.08
CA VAL A 18 27.85 -0.19 -9.33
C VAL A 18 28.01 -0.78 -7.93
N ARG A 19 28.74 -1.90 -7.79
CA ARG A 19 29.08 -2.49 -6.50
C ARG A 19 29.87 -1.51 -5.62
N GLU A 20 30.94 -0.93 -6.16
CA GLU A 20 31.83 -0.01 -5.44
C GLU A 20 31.11 1.26 -5.00
N LEU A 21 30.28 1.83 -5.87
CA LEU A 21 29.42 2.97 -5.52
C LEU A 21 28.42 2.61 -4.42
N LYS A 22 27.82 1.42 -4.46
CA LYS A 22 26.88 0.99 -3.43
C LYS A 22 27.57 0.84 -2.07
N GLU A 23 28.75 0.24 -2.04
CA GLU A 23 29.59 0.12 -0.84
C GLU A 23 29.96 1.50 -0.27
N ALA A 24 30.38 2.44 -1.12
CA ALA A 24 30.71 3.80 -0.71
C ALA A 24 29.50 4.57 -0.18
N PHE A 25 28.32 4.36 -0.76
CA PHE A 25 27.08 5.07 -0.42
C PHE A 25 26.40 4.52 0.83
N GLN A 26 26.67 3.27 1.21
CA GLN A 26 25.99 2.58 2.32
C GLN A 26 26.07 3.35 3.65
N TYR A 27 27.24 3.93 3.98
CA TYR A 27 27.43 4.68 5.22
C TYR A 27 26.78 6.07 5.22
N LYS A 28 26.44 6.60 4.05
CA LYS A 28 25.80 7.91 3.87
C LYS A 28 24.29 7.80 3.64
N GLY A 29 23.78 6.59 3.38
CA GLY A 29 22.37 6.34 3.11
C GLY A 29 21.91 6.86 1.75
N TYR A 30 22.81 7.06 0.78
CA TYR A 30 22.44 7.49 -0.57
C TYR A 30 21.85 6.34 -1.37
N LEU A 31 20.86 6.66 -2.21
CA LEU A 31 20.30 5.75 -3.19
C LEU A 31 21.20 5.68 -4.42
N LEU A 32 21.33 4.50 -5.00
CA LEU A 32 22.04 4.25 -6.25
C LEU A 32 21.11 3.59 -7.25
N SER A 33 21.03 4.16 -8.45
CA SER A 33 20.14 3.71 -9.51
C SER A 33 20.78 3.90 -10.87
N SER A 34 20.28 3.16 -11.87
CA SER A 34 20.70 3.34 -13.26
C SER A 34 19.52 3.31 -14.21
N ALA A 35 19.57 4.17 -15.23
CA ALA A 35 18.71 4.07 -16.41
C ALA A 35 19.35 3.07 -17.40
N VAL A 36 18.60 2.05 -17.79
CA VAL A 36 19.12 0.93 -18.58
C VAL A 36 18.33 0.72 -19.87
N SER A 37 19.01 0.20 -20.88
CA SER A 37 18.43 -0.02 -22.21
C SER A 37 17.31 -1.06 -22.21
N PRO A 38 16.26 -0.87 -23.03
CA PRO A 38 15.21 -1.86 -23.24
C PRO A 38 15.57 -2.95 -24.26
N SER A 39 16.61 -2.71 -25.07
CA SER A 39 16.98 -3.58 -26.20
C SER A 39 17.63 -4.89 -25.73
N LYS A 40 17.07 -6.04 -26.15
CA LYS A 40 17.61 -7.38 -25.89
C LYS A 40 19.11 -7.47 -26.16
N ARG A 41 19.55 -6.95 -27.31
CA ARG A 41 20.96 -6.97 -27.73
C ARG A 41 21.87 -6.24 -26.75
N VAL A 42 21.43 -5.09 -26.23
CA VAL A 42 22.20 -4.31 -25.25
C VAL A 42 22.18 -5.00 -23.89
N ILE A 43 21.05 -5.58 -23.49
CA ILE A 43 20.93 -6.33 -22.24
C ILE A 43 21.93 -7.49 -22.22
N ASP A 44 21.98 -8.28 -23.29
CA ASP A 44 22.89 -9.42 -23.39
C ASP A 44 24.37 -8.99 -23.38
N ALA A 45 24.72 -7.96 -24.17
CA ALA A 45 26.10 -7.54 -24.36
C ALA A 45 26.65 -6.68 -23.21
N GLY A 46 25.81 -5.84 -22.59
CA GLY A 46 26.26 -4.72 -21.75
C GLY A 46 25.93 -4.82 -20.27
N TYR A 47 25.02 -5.70 -19.84
CA TYR A 47 24.58 -5.73 -18.44
C TYR A 47 24.76 -7.09 -17.77
N ASP A 48 25.43 -7.10 -16.62
CA ASP A 48 25.32 -8.17 -15.63
C ASP A 48 24.05 -7.93 -14.79
N VAL A 49 22.93 -8.44 -15.30
CA VAL A 49 21.60 -8.18 -14.72
C VAL A 49 21.48 -8.61 -13.25
N PRO A 50 21.96 -9.80 -12.83
CA PRO A 50 21.98 -10.18 -11.42
C PRO A 50 22.79 -9.22 -10.54
N ALA A 51 23.97 -8.79 -10.98
CA ALA A 51 24.80 -7.85 -10.23
C ALA A 51 24.11 -6.49 -10.09
N LEU A 52 23.55 -5.97 -11.19
CA LEU A 52 22.78 -4.72 -11.17
C LEU A 52 21.58 -4.81 -10.22
N SER A 53 20.84 -5.93 -10.26
CA SER A 53 19.68 -6.15 -9.38
C SER A 53 20.08 -6.25 -7.91
N LYS A 54 21.26 -6.82 -7.61
CA LYS A 54 21.77 -6.90 -6.24
C LYS A 54 22.10 -5.51 -5.67
N TYR A 55 22.87 -4.71 -6.41
CA TYR A 55 23.52 -3.51 -5.86
C TYR A 55 22.75 -2.21 -6.09
N LEU A 56 21.94 -2.11 -7.15
CA LEU A 56 21.08 -0.95 -7.35
C LEU A 56 19.86 -1.03 -6.43
N ASP A 57 19.42 0.13 -5.92
CA ASP A 57 18.17 0.24 -5.16
C ASP A 57 16.95 0.02 -6.07
N TRP A 58 17.06 0.48 -7.32
CA TRP A 58 16.09 0.29 -8.40
C TRP A 58 16.74 0.48 -9.78
N ILE A 59 16.14 -0.13 -10.80
CA ILE A 59 16.60 -0.18 -12.19
C ILE A 59 15.54 0.47 -13.08
N ALA A 60 15.83 1.63 -13.65
CA ALA A 60 14.91 2.35 -14.51
C ALA A 60 15.06 1.88 -15.96
N VAL A 61 14.17 0.99 -16.41
CA VAL A 61 14.23 0.43 -17.77
C VAL A 61 13.58 1.42 -18.73
N MET A 62 14.35 1.95 -19.67
CA MET A 62 13.89 2.97 -20.62
C MET A 62 13.02 2.35 -21.72
N CYS A 63 11.80 1.90 -21.40
CA CYS A 63 10.85 1.28 -22.33
C CYS A 63 10.22 2.29 -23.32
N TYR A 64 11.08 3.05 -24.00
CA TYR A 64 10.82 4.04 -25.02
C TYR A 64 12.03 4.17 -25.95
N ASP A 65 11.91 4.95 -27.02
CA ASP A 65 12.89 5.03 -28.12
C ASP A 65 13.18 3.67 -28.78
N TYR A 66 12.18 2.80 -28.85
CA TYR A 66 12.28 1.58 -29.66
C TYR A 66 12.42 1.92 -31.15
N HIS A 67 11.68 2.94 -31.61
CA HIS A 67 11.77 3.49 -32.94
C HIS A 67 11.95 5.00 -32.92
N GLY A 68 12.66 5.52 -33.90
CA GLY A 68 12.90 6.96 -34.06
C GLY A 68 13.46 7.30 -35.44
N GLN A 69 13.72 8.59 -35.68
CA GLN A 69 14.12 9.10 -37.01
C GLN A 69 15.34 8.42 -37.65
N TRP A 70 16.16 7.72 -36.86
CA TRP A 70 17.31 6.95 -37.32
C TRP A 70 16.91 5.71 -38.12
N ASP A 71 15.68 5.20 -37.98
CA ASP A 71 15.21 3.99 -38.66
C ASP A 71 14.91 4.22 -40.15
N LYS A 72 14.70 5.47 -40.57
CA LYS A 72 14.27 5.84 -41.94
C LYS A 72 12.91 5.26 -42.37
N ILE A 73 12.18 4.70 -41.42
CA ILE A 73 10.78 4.27 -41.54
C ILE A 73 10.04 4.69 -40.27
N THR A 74 8.74 4.95 -40.34
CA THR A 74 7.95 5.30 -39.15
C THR A 74 7.80 4.09 -38.22
N GLY A 75 7.86 4.34 -36.92
CA GLY A 75 7.65 3.33 -35.89
C GLY A 75 7.16 3.96 -34.59
N HIS A 76 6.57 3.15 -33.72
CA HIS A 76 6.03 3.67 -32.47
C HIS A 76 7.12 3.82 -31.41
N VAL A 77 7.20 4.98 -30.73
CA VAL A 77 8.27 5.29 -29.75
C VAL A 77 8.33 4.31 -28.58
N ALA A 78 7.16 3.88 -28.07
CA ALA A 78 7.08 3.04 -26.89
C ALA A 78 5.97 1.97 -26.98
N PRO A 79 6.11 0.93 -27.82
CA PRO A 79 5.11 -0.13 -27.94
C PRO A 79 4.87 -0.84 -26.58
N MET A 80 3.61 -1.17 -26.28
CA MET A 80 3.28 -1.96 -25.09
C MET A 80 3.48 -3.46 -25.36
N TYR A 81 2.93 -3.94 -26.49
CA TYR A 81 2.98 -5.33 -26.92
C TYR A 81 3.57 -5.43 -28.34
N ALA A 82 3.96 -6.63 -28.74
CA ALA A 82 4.46 -6.90 -30.09
C ALA A 82 3.41 -6.52 -31.15
N HIS A 83 3.84 -5.79 -32.18
CA HIS A 83 3.00 -5.42 -33.31
C HIS A 83 3.39 -6.23 -34.56
N PRO A 84 2.44 -6.75 -35.37
CA PRO A 84 2.76 -7.57 -36.55
C PRO A 84 3.57 -6.83 -37.62
N GLU A 85 3.41 -5.52 -37.68
CA GLU A 85 4.15 -4.67 -38.62
C GLU A 85 5.53 -4.26 -38.08
N ASP A 86 5.88 -4.58 -36.83
CA ASP A 86 7.20 -4.28 -36.29
C ASP A 86 8.24 -5.26 -36.83
N VAL A 87 9.41 -4.73 -37.23
CA VAL A 87 10.52 -5.52 -37.77
C VAL A 87 11.19 -6.34 -36.67
N ASP A 88 11.25 -5.81 -35.44
CA ASP A 88 11.82 -6.51 -34.28
C ASP A 88 10.72 -6.82 -33.26
N ARG A 89 10.32 -8.10 -33.18
CA ARG A 89 9.29 -8.56 -32.23
C ARG A 89 9.67 -8.34 -30.75
N THR A 90 10.93 -8.03 -30.45
CA THR A 90 11.39 -7.72 -29.09
C THR A 90 11.22 -6.25 -28.71
N PHE A 91 10.85 -5.37 -29.65
CA PHE A 91 10.76 -3.93 -29.45
C PHE A 91 9.44 -3.51 -28.80
N ASN A 92 9.18 -4.03 -27.60
CA ASN A 92 8.01 -3.65 -26.81
C ASN A 92 8.26 -3.81 -25.31
N THR A 93 7.50 -3.03 -24.54
CA THR A 93 7.55 -2.96 -23.08
C THR A 93 7.37 -4.34 -22.45
N ASN A 94 6.36 -5.09 -22.90
CA ASN A 94 6.02 -6.40 -22.35
C ASN A 94 7.20 -7.38 -22.49
N PHE A 95 7.78 -7.50 -23.69
CA PHE A 95 8.97 -8.34 -23.90
C PHE A 95 10.14 -7.87 -23.03
N THR A 96 10.49 -6.59 -23.10
CA THR A 96 11.67 -6.04 -22.42
C THR A 96 11.65 -6.32 -20.92
N ILE A 97 10.54 -6.05 -20.23
CA ILE A 97 10.46 -6.23 -18.79
C ILE A 97 10.52 -7.71 -18.41
N HIS A 98 9.81 -8.58 -19.15
CA HIS A 98 9.92 -10.02 -18.93
C HIS A 98 11.35 -10.53 -19.15
N TYR A 99 12.06 -9.98 -20.15
CA TYR A 99 13.43 -10.36 -20.44
C TYR A 99 14.42 -9.92 -19.35
N TRP A 100 14.24 -8.72 -18.77
CA TRP A 100 15.02 -8.29 -17.61
C TRP A 100 14.82 -9.23 -16.41
N ILE A 101 13.59 -9.68 -16.17
CA ILE A 101 13.27 -10.65 -15.12
C ILE A 101 13.93 -12.01 -15.42
N GLU A 102 13.79 -12.51 -16.66
CA GLU A 102 14.42 -13.75 -17.13
C GLU A 102 15.94 -13.74 -16.92
N LYS A 103 16.58 -12.58 -17.10
CA LYS A 103 18.02 -12.39 -16.88
C LYS A 103 18.42 -12.25 -15.41
N GLY A 104 17.48 -12.32 -14.47
CA GLY A 104 17.74 -12.35 -13.04
C GLY A 104 17.49 -11.04 -12.31
N ALA A 105 16.77 -10.08 -12.91
CA ALA A 105 16.35 -8.89 -12.19
C ALA A 105 15.16 -9.18 -11.26
N ASP A 106 15.25 -8.76 -10.00
CA ASP A 106 14.09 -8.69 -9.12
C ASP A 106 13.05 -7.72 -9.71
N ARG A 107 11.86 -8.25 -10.01
CA ARG A 107 10.72 -7.47 -10.53
C ARG A 107 10.41 -6.24 -9.68
N ARG A 108 10.58 -6.33 -8.35
CA ARG A 108 10.30 -5.21 -7.42
C ARG A 108 11.33 -4.09 -7.49
N LYS A 109 12.46 -4.31 -8.15
CA LYS A 109 13.47 -3.28 -8.43
C LYS A 109 13.36 -2.70 -9.83
N LEU A 110 12.59 -3.32 -10.73
CA LEU A 110 12.38 -2.78 -12.08
C LEU A 110 11.38 -1.62 -12.03
N VAL A 111 11.75 -0.50 -12.62
CA VAL A 111 10.93 0.72 -12.73
C VAL A 111 10.66 0.96 -14.20
N LEU A 112 9.38 0.95 -14.58
CA LEU A 112 8.95 1.03 -15.98
C LEU A 112 9.09 2.46 -16.52
N GLY A 113 9.97 2.66 -17.51
CA GLY A 113 10.13 3.92 -18.23
C GLY A 113 8.96 4.22 -19.18
N MET A 114 8.42 5.43 -19.12
CA MET A 114 7.37 5.93 -20.00
C MET A 114 7.75 7.30 -20.59
N PRO A 115 7.61 7.53 -21.91
CA PRO A 115 7.96 8.80 -22.52
C PRO A 115 6.84 9.84 -22.35
N MET A 116 7.20 11.07 -22.02
CA MET A 116 6.30 12.24 -22.03
C MET A 116 6.47 13.04 -23.34
N TYR A 117 6.87 12.37 -24.42
CA TYR A 117 7.16 12.93 -25.74
C TYR A 117 6.85 11.92 -26.83
N GLY A 118 6.98 12.34 -28.08
CA GLY A 118 6.89 11.48 -29.25
C GLY A 118 8.11 11.57 -30.16
N GLN A 119 8.35 10.48 -30.90
CA GLN A 119 9.35 10.43 -31.97
C GLN A 119 8.67 10.82 -33.28
N SER A 120 9.21 11.84 -33.95
CA SER A 120 8.62 12.43 -35.14
C SER A 120 9.43 12.17 -36.41
N PHE A 121 8.75 12.16 -37.55
CA PHE A 121 9.30 11.77 -38.85
C PHE A 121 8.77 12.69 -39.94
N SER A 122 9.62 12.95 -40.94
CA SER A 122 9.18 13.49 -42.23
C SER A 122 9.06 12.35 -43.25
N LEU A 123 7.84 12.11 -43.71
CA LEU A 123 7.46 11.05 -44.64
C LEU A 123 7.97 11.34 -46.06
N ALA A 124 8.50 10.32 -46.74
CA ALA A 124 8.86 10.42 -48.14
C ALA A 124 7.63 10.60 -49.05
N GLU A 125 6.48 10.04 -48.63
CA GLU A 125 5.22 10.09 -49.37
C GLU A 125 4.07 10.46 -48.43
N ARG A 126 3.34 11.54 -48.74
CA ARG A 126 2.27 12.07 -47.87
C ARG A 126 1.10 11.10 -47.67
N GLU A 127 0.81 10.30 -48.68
CA GLU A 127 -0.29 9.33 -48.65
C GLU A 127 0.09 8.07 -47.86
N ASN A 128 1.39 7.79 -47.68
CA ASN A 128 1.87 6.70 -46.85
C ASN A 128 2.19 7.19 -45.44
N ASN A 129 1.18 7.15 -44.56
CA ASN A 129 1.22 7.67 -43.19
C ASN A 129 1.01 6.58 -42.12
N GLY A 130 1.14 5.31 -42.51
CA GLY A 130 1.06 4.16 -41.61
C GLY A 130 2.34 3.94 -40.79
N LEU A 131 2.41 2.81 -40.12
CA LEU A 131 3.67 2.27 -39.60
C LEU A 131 4.55 1.79 -40.77
N ASN A 132 5.87 1.82 -40.60
CA ASN A 132 6.88 1.51 -41.60
C ASN A 132 6.84 2.36 -42.88
N ALA A 133 6.14 3.49 -42.84
CA ALA A 133 6.16 4.44 -43.94
C ALA A 133 7.58 4.99 -44.12
N PRO A 134 8.15 4.99 -45.35
CA PRO A 134 9.48 5.52 -45.58
C PRO A 134 9.59 6.98 -45.15
N SER A 135 10.68 7.31 -44.45
CA SER A 135 10.97 8.65 -43.97
C SER A 135 12.36 9.10 -44.41
N TYR A 136 12.49 10.38 -44.80
CA TYR A 136 13.78 10.93 -45.21
C TYR A 136 14.57 11.53 -44.02
N GLY A 137 13.89 11.80 -42.91
CA GLY A 137 14.50 12.29 -41.68
C GLY A 137 13.50 12.47 -40.56
N GLY A 138 13.96 13.05 -39.45
CA GLY A 138 13.07 13.42 -38.36
C GLY A 138 12.14 14.54 -38.76
N GLY A 139 10.96 14.51 -38.15
CA GLY A 139 9.94 15.53 -38.32
C GLY A 139 10.46 16.91 -37.99
N GLU A 140 9.73 17.92 -38.45
CA GLU A 140 10.03 19.32 -38.18
C GLU A 140 10.15 19.57 -36.67
N ALA A 141 11.09 20.45 -36.33
CA ALA A 141 11.36 20.80 -34.95
C ALA A 141 10.14 21.48 -34.32
N GLY A 142 9.83 21.10 -33.08
CA GLY A 142 8.81 21.77 -32.27
C GLY A 142 9.15 23.23 -32.01
N GLU A 143 8.10 24.03 -31.80
CA GLU A 143 8.18 25.47 -31.53
C GLU A 143 8.98 25.76 -30.24
N GLU A 144 8.86 24.88 -29.25
CA GLU A 144 9.49 25.01 -27.94
C GLU A 144 10.70 24.09 -27.79
N THR A 145 10.56 22.80 -28.14
CA THR A 145 11.66 21.83 -28.01
C THR A 145 12.79 22.07 -29.00
N ARG A 146 12.46 22.64 -30.18
CA ARG A 146 13.39 22.99 -31.26
C ARG A 146 14.30 21.82 -31.71
N ALA A 147 13.83 20.60 -31.49
CA ALA A 147 14.55 19.37 -31.81
C ALA A 147 13.86 18.64 -32.98
N ARG A 148 14.59 18.43 -34.08
CA ARG A 148 14.06 17.63 -35.19
C ARG A 148 13.93 16.16 -34.79
N GLY A 149 12.82 15.54 -35.19
CA GLY A 149 12.51 14.15 -34.87
C GLY A 149 11.96 13.92 -33.46
N PHE A 150 11.68 14.99 -32.70
CA PHE A 150 11.25 14.90 -31.32
C PHE A 150 10.20 15.97 -31.04
N LEU A 151 9.10 15.61 -30.38
CA LEU A 151 8.06 16.57 -29.97
C LEU A 151 7.63 16.29 -28.54
N ALA A 152 7.60 17.31 -27.69
CA ALA A 152 7.04 17.17 -26.35
C ALA A 152 5.53 16.89 -26.41
N TYR A 153 4.97 16.26 -25.38
CA TYR A 153 3.54 15.91 -25.36
C TYR A 153 2.65 17.14 -25.53
N TYR A 154 3.01 18.28 -24.92
CA TYR A 154 2.27 19.53 -25.09
C TYR A 154 2.29 20.09 -26.52
N GLU A 155 3.39 19.88 -27.27
CA GLU A 155 3.51 20.29 -28.68
C GLU A 155 2.71 19.37 -29.62
N ILE A 156 2.57 18.09 -29.24
CA ILE A 156 1.69 17.14 -29.91
C ILE A 156 0.23 17.53 -29.67
N CYS A 157 -0.13 17.92 -28.44
CA CYS A 157 -1.47 18.41 -28.13
C CYS A 157 -1.86 19.62 -28.99
N ASP A 158 -1.00 20.63 -29.14
CA ASP A 158 -1.33 21.77 -30.00
C ASP A 158 -1.50 21.36 -31.45
N ARG A 159 -0.64 20.45 -31.95
CA ARG A 159 -0.74 19.94 -33.31
C ARG A 159 -2.09 19.27 -33.58
N VAL A 160 -2.55 18.44 -32.65
CA VAL A 160 -3.83 17.73 -32.75
C VAL A 160 -5.01 18.68 -32.54
N LEU A 161 -5.01 19.47 -31.47
CA LEU A 161 -6.17 20.26 -31.04
C LEU A 161 -6.33 21.57 -31.82
N LYS A 162 -5.23 22.18 -32.28
CA LYS A 162 -5.25 23.51 -32.91
C LYS A 162 -4.84 23.46 -34.38
N ASN A 163 -3.94 22.55 -34.75
CA ASN A 163 -3.36 22.54 -36.10
C ASN A 163 -3.90 21.42 -37.00
N GLY A 164 -4.95 20.71 -36.58
CA GLY A 164 -5.69 19.75 -37.42
C GLY A 164 -4.90 18.50 -37.80
N TRP A 165 -4.00 18.02 -36.93
CA TRP A 165 -3.35 16.72 -37.11
C TRP A 165 -4.35 15.58 -36.88
N ARG A 166 -4.28 14.56 -37.75
CA ARG A 166 -5.13 13.37 -37.64
C ARG A 166 -4.48 12.34 -36.75
N VAL A 167 -5.20 11.88 -35.72
CA VAL A 167 -4.76 10.82 -34.81
C VAL A 167 -5.23 9.46 -35.30
N VAL A 168 -4.34 8.47 -35.28
CA VAL A 168 -4.63 7.06 -35.56
C VAL A 168 -4.29 6.23 -34.32
N ARG A 169 -5.12 5.22 -34.05
CA ARG A 169 -5.03 4.37 -32.85
C ARG A 169 -5.04 2.91 -33.26
N ASP A 170 -4.21 2.11 -32.59
CA ASP A 170 -4.30 0.66 -32.72
C ASP A 170 -5.51 0.13 -31.96
N ARG A 171 -6.43 -0.52 -32.68
CA ARG A 171 -7.69 -1.04 -32.10
C ARG A 171 -7.47 -2.12 -31.05
N GLN A 172 -6.34 -2.81 -31.09
CA GLN A 172 -5.99 -3.86 -30.13
C GLN A 172 -5.25 -3.32 -28.90
N GLY A 173 -4.92 -2.02 -28.87
CA GLY A 173 -4.21 -1.41 -27.74
C GLY A 173 -2.77 -1.91 -27.54
N ARG A 174 -2.10 -2.37 -28.62
CA ARG A 174 -0.70 -2.85 -28.57
C ARG A 174 0.29 -1.70 -28.55
N ILE A 175 -0.07 -0.57 -29.13
CA ILE A 175 0.73 0.66 -29.18
C ILE A 175 -0.12 1.87 -28.81
N GLY A 176 0.54 2.94 -28.36
CA GLY A 176 -0.08 4.26 -28.24
C GLY A 176 -0.47 4.84 -29.60
N PRO A 177 -1.15 6.00 -29.62
CA PRO A 177 -1.49 6.67 -30.86
C PRO A 177 -0.26 7.12 -31.66
N TYR A 178 -0.50 7.35 -32.95
CA TYR A 178 0.33 8.25 -33.74
C TYR A 178 -0.54 9.31 -34.39
N ALA A 179 0.06 10.44 -34.77
CA ALA A 179 -0.63 11.53 -35.44
C ALA A 179 0.15 12.01 -36.64
N TYR A 180 -0.55 12.52 -37.66
CA TYR A 180 0.11 13.01 -38.86
C TYR A 180 -0.66 14.17 -39.52
N LYS A 181 0.07 14.97 -40.29
CA LYS A 181 -0.47 16.01 -41.19
C LYS A 181 0.52 16.29 -42.32
N GLY A 182 0.06 16.16 -43.57
CA GLY A 182 0.96 16.34 -44.72
C GLY A 182 2.05 15.28 -44.70
N ASP A 183 3.31 15.70 -44.75
CA ASP A 183 4.47 14.81 -44.64
C ASP A 183 4.99 14.69 -43.20
N GLN A 184 4.31 15.24 -42.20
CA GLN A 184 4.76 15.18 -40.80
C GLN A 184 4.00 14.09 -40.03
N TRP A 185 4.74 13.33 -39.22
CA TRP A 185 4.23 12.18 -38.47
C TRP A 185 4.86 12.10 -37.07
N VAL A 186 4.12 11.68 -36.05
CA VAL A 186 4.65 11.48 -34.67
C VAL A 186 3.92 10.35 -33.95
N SER A 187 4.66 9.45 -33.30
CA SER A 187 4.09 8.44 -32.37
C SER A 187 4.34 8.84 -30.93
N PHE A 188 3.38 8.56 -30.04
CA PHE A 188 3.44 8.98 -28.64
C PHE A 188 2.52 8.14 -27.75
N ASP A 189 2.81 8.11 -26.45
CA ASP A 189 1.85 7.61 -25.47
C ASP A 189 0.91 8.75 -25.03
N ASP A 190 -0.40 8.51 -25.07
CA ASP A 190 -1.38 9.41 -24.50
C ASP A 190 -1.82 8.97 -23.10
N ALA A 191 -2.71 9.74 -22.48
CA ALA A 191 -3.23 9.43 -21.14
C ALA A 191 -3.84 8.02 -21.03
N GLY A 192 -4.41 7.48 -22.13
CA GLY A 192 -4.95 6.13 -22.17
C GLY A 192 -3.85 5.07 -22.12
N MET A 193 -2.82 5.19 -22.97
CA MET A 193 -1.70 4.25 -22.98
C MET A 193 -0.86 4.36 -21.70
N ILE A 194 -0.62 5.58 -21.18
CA ILE A 194 0.06 5.79 -19.89
C ILE A 194 -0.71 5.13 -18.74
N ARG A 195 -2.05 5.22 -18.73
CA ARG A 195 -2.88 4.50 -17.75
C ARG A 195 -2.68 3.00 -17.86
N HIS A 196 -2.79 2.44 -19.07
CA HIS A 196 -2.64 1.01 -19.32
C HIS A 196 -1.27 0.49 -18.87
N LYS A 197 -0.18 1.18 -19.24
CA LYS A 197 1.17 0.84 -18.79
C LYS A 197 1.33 0.93 -17.27
N SER A 198 0.71 1.91 -16.64
CA SER A 198 0.71 2.06 -15.17
C SER A 198 -0.06 0.93 -14.48
N GLU A 199 -1.23 0.54 -15.02
CA GLU A 199 -2.04 -0.56 -14.49
C GLU A 199 -1.31 -1.89 -14.64
N TRP A 200 -0.66 -2.09 -15.79
CA TRP A 200 0.18 -3.26 -16.05
C TRP A 200 1.41 -3.32 -15.14
N ALA A 201 2.12 -2.20 -14.94
CA ALA A 201 3.26 -2.16 -14.01
C ALA A 201 2.85 -2.50 -12.57
N ARG A 202 1.69 -2.00 -12.13
CA ARG A 202 1.11 -2.33 -10.82
C ARG A 202 0.75 -3.81 -10.73
N ALA A 203 0.11 -4.35 -11.77
CA ALA A 203 -0.27 -5.76 -11.86
C ALA A 203 0.95 -6.70 -11.82
N MET A 204 2.02 -6.35 -12.55
CA MET A 204 3.30 -7.07 -12.56
C MET A 204 4.11 -6.91 -11.27
N ARG A 205 3.63 -6.10 -10.31
CA ARG A 205 4.31 -5.79 -9.04
C ARG A 205 5.73 -5.24 -9.26
N LEU A 206 5.87 -4.37 -10.26
CA LEU A 206 7.12 -3.66 -10.53
C LEU A 206 7.42 -2.64 -9.41
N GLY A 207 8.68 -2.22 -9.31
CA GLY A 207 9.15 -1.23 -8.34
C GLY A 207 8.58 0.18 -8.53
N GLY A 208 8.04 0.48 -9.71
CA GLY A 208 7.35 1.75 -9.99
C GLY A 208 7.36 2.11 -11.47
N ALA A 209 7.22 3.41 -11.74
CA ALA A 209 7.39 4.00 -13.07
C ALA A 209 8.40 5.16 -13.05
N MET A 210 9.11 5.31 -14.15
CA MET A 210 10.04 6.41 -14.43
C MET A 210 9.52 7.14 -15.66
N ILE A 211 9.68 8.45 -15.71
CA ILE A 211 9.28 9.25 -16.86
C ILE A 211 10.46 10.02 -17.44
N TRP A 212 10.46 10.15 -18.76
CA TRP A 212 11.32 11.11 -19.45
C TRP A 212 10.42 12.07 -20.24
N ALA A 213 10.25 13.32 -19.84
CA ALA A 213 10.72 13.99 -18.63
C ALA A 213 9.67 15.01 -18.17
N LEU A 214 9.83 15.57 -16.98
CA LEU A 214 8.79 16.42 -16.33
C LEU A 214 8.38 17.63 -17.16
N ASP A 215 9.33 18.24 -17.86
CA ASP A 215 9.15 19.41 -18.72
C ASP A 215 8.44 19.10 -20.03
N LEU A 216 8.35 17.82 -20.42
CA LEU A 216 7.78 17.40 -21.71
C LEU A 216 6.27 17.07 -21.61
N ASP A 217 5.74 16.92 -20.39
CA ASP A 217 4.30 16.87 -20.13
C ASP A 217 3.68 18.28 -20.28
N ASP A 218 2.35 18.40 -20.33
CA ASP A 218 1.68 19.71 -20.23
C ASP A 218 1.68 20.21 -18.78
N PHE A 219 2.87 20.55 -18.28
CA PHE A 219 3.11 20.90 -16.88
C PHE A 219 2.38 22.17 -16.43
N ARG A 220 2.00 23.05 -17.37
CA ARG A 220 1.19 24.25 -17.10
C ARG A 220 -0.31 23.97 -17.18
N GLY A 221 -0.71 23.01 -18.01
CA GLY A 221 -2.10 22.59 -18.17
C GLY A 221 -2.92 23.42 -19.15
N ASP A 222 -2.27 24.25 -19.96
CA ASP A 222 -2.89 25.20 -20.88
C ASP A 222 -2.82 24.77 -22.36
N ARG A 223 -2.25 23.59 -22.66
CA ARG A 223 -2.03 23.10 -24.05
C ARG A 223 -2.92 21.91 -24.40
N CYS A 224 -3.05 20.95 -23.51
CA CYS A 224 -3.75 19.67 -23.72
C CYS A 224 -5.21 19.66 -23.25
N GLN A 225 -5.71 20.76 -22.66
CA GLN A 225 -7.08 20.86 -22.10
C GLN A 225 -7.40 19.82 -21.01
N CYS A 226 -6.36 19.32 -20.32
CA CYS A 226 -6.46 18.28 -19.29
C CYS A 226 -5.96 18.73 -17.91
N GLY A 227 -5.70 20.02 -17.73
CA GLY A 227 -5.05 20.58 -16.55
C GLY A 227 -3.56 20.20 -16.48
N PRO A 228 -2.85 20.67 -15.44
CA PRO A 228 -1.41 20.51 -15.36
C PRO A 228 -0.99 19.06 -15.14
N HIS A 229 0.10 18.69 -15.79
CA HIS A 229 0.75 17.38 -15.75
C HIS A 229 -0.21 16.22 -16.07
N PRO A 230 -0.88 16.21 -17.24
CA PRO A 230 -1.91 15.22 -17.53
C PRO A 230 -1.40 13.79 -17.53
N LEU A 231 -0.21 13.51 -18.09
CA LEU A 231 0.33 12.16 -18.13
C LEU A 231 0.84 11.72 -16.76
N LEU A 232 1.62 12.58 -16.09
CA LEU A 232 2.13 12.29 -14.75
C LEU A 232 0.99 12.15 -13.72
N SER A 233 -0.09 12.92 -13.85
CA SER A 233 -1.28 12.79 -13.01
C SER A 233 -1.91 11.40 -13.15
N VAL A 234 -1.96 10.84 -14.35
CA VAL A 234 -2.48 9.48 -14.59
C VAL A 234 -1.61 8.44 -13.90
N ILE A 235 -0.28 8.52 -14.05
CA ILE A 235 0.66 7.59 -13.40
C ILE A 235 0.46 7.63 -11.88
N ASN A 236 0.41 8.83 -11.29
CA ASN A 236 0.22 9.02 -9.85
C ASN A 236 -1.16 8.51 -9.38
N THR A 237 -2.22 8.69 -10.18
CA THR A 237 -3.55 8.17 -9.86
C THR A 237 -3.55 6.64 -9.80
N VAL A 238 -2.91 5.99 -10.77
CA VAL A 238 -2.89 4.52 -10.86
C VAL A 238 -1.95 3.89 -9.83
N LEU A 239 -0.72 4.40 -9.72
CA LEU A 239 0.32 3.77 -8.90
C LEU A 239 0.26 4.18 -7.42
N ARG A 240 -0.19 5.40 -7.11
CA ARG A 240 -0.20 5.95 -5.73
C ARG A 240 -1.60 6.16 -5.16
N GLY A 241 -2.66 5.94 -5.95
CA GLY A 241 -4.03 6.08 -5.48
C GLY A 241 -4.48 7.53 -5.23
N TYR A 242 -3.76 8.53 -5.75
CA TYR A 242 -4.18 9.93 -5.60
C TYR A 242 -5.53 10.18 -6.26
N LYS A 243 -6.53 10.53 -5.45
CA LYS A 243 -7.80 11.10 -5.95
C LYS A 243 -7.61 12.61 -6.13
N LYS A 244 -7.41 13.07 -7.36
CA LYS A 244 -7.50 14.50 -7.68
C LYS A 244 -8.95 14.96 -7.47
N PRO A 245 -9.24 16.08 -6.78
CA PRO A 245 -10.58 16.66 -6.77
C PRO A 245 -10.99 16.94 -8.21
N GLN A 246 -12.11 16.34 -8.65
CA GLN A 246 -12.69 16.36 -10.01
C GLN A 246 -11.92 17.21 -11.04
N ALA A 247 -10.82 16.67 -11.58
CA ALA A 247 -10.21 17.21 -12.78
C ALA A 247 -10.94 16.64 -14.00
N PRO A 248 -11.11 17.41 -15.09
CA PRO A 248 -11.78 16.92 -16.29
C PRO A 248 -11.11 15.61 -16.74
N THR A 249 -11.92 14.57 -16.96
CA THR A 249 -11.46 13.31 -17.56
C THR A 249 -10.72 13.66 -18.85
N CYS A 250 -9.39 13.53 -18.84
CA CYS A 250 -8.58 13.77 -20.02
C CYS A 250 -9.04 12.80 -21.10
N ARG A 251 -9.76 13.30 -22.11
CA ARG A 251 -10.28 12.47 -23.18
C ARG A 251 -9.12 12.06 -24.09
N PRO A 252 -9.15 10.86 -24.69
CA PRO A 252 -8.14 10.49 -25.67
C PRO A 252 -8.10 11.53 -26.80
N LEU A 253 -6.92 12.05 -27.10
CA LEU A 253 -6.71 13.05 -28.17
C LEU A 253 -7.30 12.54 -29.49
N GLY A 254 -8.08 13.38 -30.18
CA GLY A 254 -8.66 13.08 -31.49
C GLY A 254 -9.99 12.32 -31.50
N ILE A 255 -10.72 12.23 -30.38
CA ILE A 255 -12.11 11.74 -30.36
C ILE A 255 -13.07 12.94 -30.30
N ASP A 256 -13.74 13.24 -31.42
CA ASP A 256 -14.81 14.24 -31.45
C ASP A 256 -16.00 13.79 -30.59
N SER A 257 -16.50 14.71 -29.76
CA SER A 257 -17.82 14.57 -29.13
C SER A 257 -18.88 14.71 -30.23
N PRO A 258 -20.01 13.96 -30.21
CA PRO A 258 -21.12 14.23 -31.13
C PRO A 258 -21.60 15.66 -30.87
N GLN A 259 -21.34 16.58 -31.81
CA GLN A 259 -21.92 17.91 -31.75
C GLN A 259 -23.44 17.77 -31.91
N SER A 260 -24.16 18.33 -30.94
CA SER A 260 -25.59 18.57 -30.97
C SER A 260 -25.94 19.43 -32.19
N SER A 261 -26.33 18.79 -33.30
CA SER A 261 -27.02 19.47 -34.39
C SER A 261 -28.53 19.35 -34.17
N THR A 262 -29.12 20.43 -33.66
CA THR A 262 -30.55 20.69 -33.71
C THR A 262 -31.00 20.80 -35.16
N THR A 263 -31.77 19.82 -35.64
CA THR A 263 -32.62 20.03 -36.82
C THR A 263 -33.94 19.29 -36.67
N LYS A 264 -35.02 20.09 -36.68
CA LYS A 264 -36.43 19.71 -36.58
C LYS A 264 -36.81 18.69 -37.66
N SER A 265 -37.51 17.62 -37.27
CA SER A 265 -38.35 16.83 -38.19
C SER A 265 -39.55 17.67 -38.66
N PRO A 266 -40.01 17.51 -39.92
CA PRO A 266 -41.20 16.70 -40.20
C PRO A 266 -41.24 16.11 -41.65
N PRO A 267 -42.35 15.52 -42.14
CA PRO A 267 -43.05 14.31 -41.69
C PRO A 267 -43.14 13.22 -42.79
N THR A 268 -43.79 12.12 -42.43
CA THR A 268 -44.08 10.86 -43.14
C THR A 268 -44.68 10.99 -44.56
N SER A 269 -44.29 10.09 -45.48
CA SER A 269 -45.09 9.70 -46.66
C SER A 269 -44.77 8.25 -47.11
N SER A 270 -45.76 7.63 -47.73
CA SER A 270 -46.04 6.20 -47.89
C SER A 270 -45.73 5.63 -49.28
N ALA A 271 -45.76 4.29 -49.38
CA ALA A 271 -45.93 3.42 -50.58
C ALA A 271 -44.66 3.08 -51.40
N ARG A 272 -44.40 1.88 -51.96
CA ARG A 272 -45.12 0.61 -52.24
C ARG A 272 -44.08 -0.50 -52.60
N PRO A 273 -44.38 -1.82 -52.51
CA PRO A 273 -43.39 -2.90 -52.66
C PRO A 273 -43.30 -3.50 -54.06
N SER A 274 -42.19 -4.19 -54.36
CA SER A 274 -42.10 -5.21 -55.42
C SER A 274 -41.18 -6.37 -55.02
N GLN A 275 -41.70 -7.58 -55.28
CA GLN A 275 -41.22 -8.91 -54.90
C GLN A 275 -40.01 -9.36 -55.71
N THR A 276 -39.12 -10.17 -55.12
CA THR A 276 -38.82 -11.55 -55.58
C THR A 276 -37.91 -12.30 -54.59
N THR A 277 -38.26 -13.55 -54.32
CA THR A 277 -37.51 -14.60 -53.60
C THR A 277 -37.47 -15.82 -54.54
N PRO A 278 -36.73 -16.91 -54.25
CA PRO A 278 -35.37 -17.07 -53.69
C PRO A 278 -34.54 -18.13 -54.47
N LEU A 279 -33.23 -18.29 -54.19
CA LEU A 279 -32.58 -19.61 -53.95
C LEU A 279 -31.08 -19.50 -53.59
N SER A 280 -30.77 -20.12 -52.44
CA SER A 280 -29.55 -20.76 -51.95
C SER A 280 -28.22 -19.99 -51.77
N PRO A 281 -27.76 -19.83 -50.50
CA PRO A 281 -26.42 -19.35 -50.16
C PRO A 281 -25.36 -20.47 -50.17
N ILE A 282 -24.18 -20.14 -50.69
CA ILE A 282 -22.92 -20.89 -50.52
C ILE A 282 -22.33 -20.52 -49.16
N THR A 283 -22.04 -21.53 -48.34
CA THR A 283 -21.46 -21.43 -46.99
C THR A 283 -19.95 -21.10 -47.04
N PRO A 284 -19.47 -20.11 -46.28
CA PRO A 284 -18.08 -20.04 -45.81
C PRO A 284 -17.95 -20.48 -44.33
N PRO A 285 -16.73 -20.82 -43.87
CA PRO A 285 -16.41 -21.73 -42.75
C PRO A 285 -16.64 -21.14 -41.33
N PRO A 286 -16.54 -21.97 -40.26
CA PRO A 286 -17.26 -21.74 -39.01
C PRO A 286 -16.73 -20.55 -38.22
N SER A 287 -17.70 -19.79 -37.69
CA SER A 287 -17.53 -18.70 -36.74
C SER A 287 -16.66 -19.12 -35.56
N MET A 288 -15.58 -18.38 -35.30
CA MET A 288 -14.96 -18.33 -34.00
C MET A 288 -16.02 -17.91 -32.97
N THR A 289 -16.10 -18.68 -31.89
CA THR A 289 -16.90 -18.38 -30.71
C THR A 289 -16.67 -16.93 -30.26
N PRO A 290 -17.72 -16.18 -29.89
CA PRO A 290 -17.56 -14.82 -29.37
C PRO A 290 -16.69 -14.86 -28.09
N PRO A 291 -15.76 -13.92 -27.91
CA PRO A 291 -14.86 -13.91 -26.75
C PRO A 291 -15.65 -13.68 -25.45
N LEU A 292 -15.31 -14.44 -24.41
CA LEU A 292 -15.90 -14.34 -23.07
C LEU A 292 -15.62 -12.95 -22.45
N PRO A 293 -16.62 -12.33 -21.77
CA PRO A 293 -16.42 -11.12 -20.99
C PRO A 293 -15.47 -11.37 -19.80
N CYS A 294 -14.72 -10.35 -19.38
CA CYS A 294 -13.69 -10.52 -18.34
C CYS A 294 -14.21 -10.84 -16.93
N ASP A 295 -15.52 -10.78 -16.66
CA ASP A 295 -16.15 -11.05 -15.36
C ASP A 295 -15.46 -10.36 -14.16
N GLY A 296 -14.92 -9.15 -14.37
CA GLY A 296 -14.21 -8.37 -13.35
C GLY A 296 -12.79 -8.86 -13.00
N ARG A 297 -12.28 -9.91 -13.66
CA ARG A 297 -10.94 -10.45 -13.45
C ARG A 297 -9.95 -9.86 -14.45
N LEU A 298 -8.82 -9.34 -13.96
CA LEU A 298 -7.76 -8.79 -14.80
C LEU A 298 -6.98 -9.91 -15.51
N PHE A 299 -6.80 -11.06 -14.86
CA PHE A 299 -6.17 -12.22 -15.45
C PHE A 299 -7.03 -13.47 -15.21
N SER A 300 -7.03 -14.38 -16.18
CA SER A 300 -7.69 -15.69 -16.08
C SER A 300 -6.74 -16.78 -16.55
N PRO A 301 -6.62 -17.92 -15.86
CA PRO A 301 -5.81 -19.04 -16.34
C PRO A 301 -6.33 -19.55 -17.69
N HIS A 302 -5.44 -20.04 -18.56
CA HIS A 302 -5.88 -20.83 -19.69
C HIS A 302 -6.38 -22.19 -19.19
N PRO A 303 -7.53 -22.69 -19.68
CA PRO A 303 -8.18 -23.85 -19.08
C PRO A 303 -7.35 -25.13 -19.14
N VAL A 304 -6.46 -25.26 -20.13
CA VAL A 304 -5.73 -26.52 -20.40
C VAL A 304 -4.22 -26.36 -20.54
N ASN A 305 -3.71 -25.14 -20.69
CA ASN A 305 -2.29 -24.91 -21.02
C ASN A 305 -1.69 -23.94 -20.02
N CYS A 306 -0.87 -24.46 -19.12
CA CYS A 306 -0.23 -23.66 -18.09
C CYS A 306 0.79 -22.68 -18.63
N HIS A 307 1.25 -22.83 -19.87
CA HIS A 307 2.05 -21.78 -20.52
C HIS A 307 1.21 -20.59 -20.97
N GLN A 308 -0.10 -20.61 -20.80
CA GLN A 308 -0.98 -19.58 -21.34
C GLN A 308 -1.93 -19.06 -20.26
N TYR A 309 -2.30 -17.80 -20.42
CA TYR A 309 -3.29 -17.13 -19.58
C TYR A 309 -4.01 -16.07 -20.41
N TYR A 310 -5.14 -15.58 -19.92
CA TYR A 310 -5.86 -14.47 -20.52
C TYR A 310 -5.66 -13.21 -19.70
N LEU A 311 -5.37 -12.09 -20.35
CA LEU A 311 -5.36 -10.75 -19.76
C LEU A 311 -6.60 -9.99 -20.24
N CYS A 312 -7.32 -9.35 -19.31
CA CYS A 312 -8.42 -8.48 -19.67
C CYS A 312 -7.92 -7.14 -20.23
N ASN A 313 -8.29 -6.84 -21.46
CA ASN A 313 -8.04 -5.55 -22.10
C ASN A 313 -9.37 -4.97 -22.60
N GLN A 314 -9.77 -3.79 -22.10
CA GLN A 314 -11.03 -3.11 -22.46
C GLN A 314 -12.28 -4.00 -22.38
N GLY A 315 -12.34 -4.90 -21.38
CA GLY A 315 -13.46 -5.81 -21.19
C GLY A 315 -13.42 -7.09 -22.02
N GLN A 316 -12.33 -7.34 -22.75
CA GLN A 316 -12.12 -8.54 -23.55
C GLN A 316 -10.88 -9.32 -23.10
N LEU A 317 -11.00 -10.65 -23.00
CA LEU A 317 -9.88 -11.54 -22.69
C LEU A 317 -8.94 -11.71 -23.89
N GLN A 318 -7.68 -11.35 -23.71
CA GLN A 318 -6.59 -11.50 -24.68
C GLN A 318 -5.68 -12.64 -24.23
N LEU A 319 -5.48 -13.65 -25.08
CA LEU A 319 -4.57 -14.76 -24.79
C LEU A 319 -3.12 -14.26 -24.74
N GLN A 320 -2.42 -14.63 -23.68
CA GLN A 320 -1.02 -14.37 -23.40
C GLN A 320 -0.31 -15.70 -23.15
N SER A 321 1.01 -15.69 -23.33
CA SER A 321 1.87 -16.82 -22.99
C SER A 321 2.86 -16.43 -21.91
N CYS A 322 3.11 -17.33 -20.97
CA CYS A 322 4.22 -17.23 -20.05
C CYS A 322 5.56 -17.35 -20.79
N PRO A 323 6.61 -16.68 -20.30
CA PRO A 323 7.98 -16.86 -20.81
C PRO A 323 8.39 -18.34 -20.83
N SER A 324 9.28 -18.71 -21.75
CA SER A 324 9.72 -20.10 -21.94
C SER A 324 10.21 -20.72 -20.63
N GLY A 325 9.62 -21.86 -20.26
CA GLY A 325 9.95 -22.58 -19.02
C GLY A 325 9.15 -22.15 -17.79
N LEU A 326 8.30 -21.13 -17.88
CA LEU A 326 7.43 -20.68 -16.79
C LEU A 326 5.96 -21.08 -17.04
N TYR A 327 5.25 -21.36 -15.95
CA TYR A 327 3.83 -21.74 -15.92
C TYR A 327 2.99 -20.67 -15.21
N TRP A 328 1.71 -20.58 -15.58
CA TRP A 328 0.76 -19.66 -15.00
C TRP A 328 0.44 -20.07 -13.56
N ASN A 329 0.65 -19.14 -12.64
CA ASN A 329 0.41 -19.25 -11.22
C ASN A 329 -0.56 -18.15 -10.77
N MET A 330 -1.85 -18.46 -10.79
CA MET A 330 -2.98 -17.62 -10.35
C MET A 330 -3.09 -16.21 -10.98
N ASP A 331 -2.12 -15.33 -10.72
CA ASP A 331 -2.03 -13.93 -11.17
C ASP A 331 -0.70 -13.57 -11.86
N HIS A 332 0.24 -14.52 -12.05
CA HIS A 332 1.53 -14.28 -12.69
C HIS A 332 2.14 -15.55 -13.31
N CYS A 333 3.21 -15.43 -14.10
CA CYS A 333 4.01 -16.58 -14.53
C CYS A 333 5.13 -16.86 -13.53
N ASP A 334 5.29 -18.12 -13.14
CA ASP A 334 6.22 -18.60 -12.13
C ASP A 334 6.90 -19.90 -12.60
N TRP A 335 7.90 -20.37 -11.85
CA TRP A 335 8.57 -21.63 -12.12
C TRP A 335 7.62 -22.82 -11.92
N PRO A 336 7.72 -23.90 -12.72
CA PRO A 336 6.78 -25.03 -12.67
C PRO A 336 6.57 -25.61 -11.27
N GLU A 337 7.62 -25.62 -10.44
CA GLU A 337 7.60 -26.16 -9.08
C GLU A 337 6.70 -25.37 -8.12
N ASN A 338 6.37 -24.12 -8.47
CA ASN A 338 5.50 -23.22 -7.71
C ASN A 338 4.05 -23.22 -8.25
N THR A 339 3.72 -24.12 -9.18
CA THR A 339 2.41 -24.18 -9.86
C THR A 339 1.73 -25.53 -9.67
N GLU A 340 0.41 -25.59 -9.85
CA GLU A 340 -0.37 -26.84 -9.76
C GLU A 340 -0.39 -27.65 -11.08
N CYS A 341 0.48 -27.32 -12.03
CA CYS A 341 0.51 -27.84 -13.39
C CYS A 341 1.34 -29.13 -13.54
N HIS A 342 0.99 -29.97 -14.53
CA HIS A 342 1.77 -31.16 -14.87
C HIS A 342 3.11 -30.81 -15.55
N PRO A 343 4.12 -31.71 -15.49
CA PRO A 343 5.42 -31.50 -16.15
C PRO A 343 5.35 -31.35 -17.69
N ASP A 344 4.24 -31.75 -18.30
CA ASP A 344 3.96 -31.60 -19.74
C ASP A 344 3.27 -30.26 -20.09
N GLY A 345 3.02 -29.40 -19.09
CA GLY A 345 2.41 -28.08 -19.27
C GLY A 345 0.88 -28.06 -19.25
N SER A 346 0.21 -29.18 -18.91
CA SER A 346 -1.24 -29.26 -18.79
C SER A 346 -1.77 -28.95 -17.37
N ASN A 347 -3.00 -28.43 -17.27
CA ASN A 347 -3.70 -28.34 -15.98
C ASN A 347 -4.12 -29.75 -15.52
N LYS A 348 -4.12 -30.01 -14.21
CA LYS A 348 -4.75 -31.23 -13.65
C LYS A 348 -6.25 -31.21 -13.97
N ASP A 349 -6.66 -31.94 -15.00
CA ASP A 349 -8.05 -31.94 -15.41
C ASP A 349 -8.93 -32.59 -14.34
N SER A 350 -9.96 -31.83 -13.96
CA SER A 350 -11.10 -32.27 -13.18
C SER A 350 -11.95 -33.23 -13.99
N ASN A 351 -11.55 -34.50 -14.10
CA ASN A 351 -12.42 -35.65 -14.41
C ASN A 351 -11.63 -36.97 -14.41
N GLU A 352 -11.40 -37.55 -13.23
CA GLU A 352 -11.22 -39.01 -13.12
C GLU A 352 -11.83 -39.50 -11.80
N LYS A 353 -12.94 -40.24 -11.93
CA LYS A 353 -13.46 -41.13 -10.89
C LYS A 353 -12.61 -42.41 -10.86
N THR A 354 -12.60 -43.07 -9.70
CA THR A 354 -11.94 -44.36 -9.33
C THR A 354 -10.53 -44.17 -8.76
N THR A 355 -10.13 -44.74 -7.62
CA THR A 355 -10.72 -45.80 -6.77
C THR A 355 -10.14 -45.66 -5.36
N GLU A 356 -10.98 -45.94 -4.36
CA GLU A 356 -10.59 -46.10 -2.97
C GLU A 356 -9.42 -47.10 -2.83
N SER A 357 -8.36 -46.70 -2.14
CA SER A 357 -7.54 -47.65 -1.39
C SER A 357 -7.31 -47.09 0.00
N THR A 358 -7.87 -47.85 0.94
CA THR A 358 -7.88 -47.65 2.38
C THR A 358 -6.47 -47.64 2.96
N TRP A 359 -6.08 -46.56 3.62
CA TRP A 359 -5.26 -46.64 4.83
C TRP A 359 -5.85 -45.72 5.89
N ASN A 360 -6.41 -46.39 6.89
CA ASN A 360 -7.10 -45.85 8.03
C ASN A 360 -6.05 -45.63 9.12
N GLU A 361 -5.75 -44.39 9.48
CA GLU A 361 -5.16 -44.11 10.79
C GLU A 361 -5.96 -42.99 11.44
N GLN A 362 -6.81 -43.43 12.37
CA GLN A 362 -7.69 -42.60 13.16
C GLN A 362 -6.87 -41.81 14.19
N THR A 363 -6.97 -40.49 14.15
CA THR A 363 -7.11 -39.64 15.36
C THR A 363 -7.72 -38.29 14.96
N PRO A 364 -8.53 -37.66 15.81
CA PRO A 364 -9.67 -36.86 15.37
C PRO A 364 -9.28 -35.47 14.87
N ILE A 365 -9.75 -35.14 13.67
CA ILE A 365 -9.77 -33.76 13.17
C ILE A 365 -10.72 -32.94 14.06
N LYS A 366 -10.17 -32.01 14.85
CA LYS A 366 -10.93 -30.86 15.31
C LYS A 366 -10.92 -29.84 14.17
N GLN A 367 -11.96 -29.88 13.34
CA GLN A 367 -12.26 -28.87 12.34
C GLN A 367 -12.36 -27.51 13.04
N ILE A 368 -11.38 -26.63 12.79
CA ILE A 368 -11.58 -25.19 12.91
C ILE A 368 -11.28 -24.64 11.52
N SER A 369 -12.35 -24.33 10.79
CA SER A 369 -12.30 -23.46 9.63
C SER A 369 -11.90 -22.06 10.09
N SER A 370 -10.63 -21.69 9.96
CA SER A 370 -10.24 -20.28 9.99
C SER A 370 -10.20 -19.78 8.55
N VAL A 371 -11.21 -19.01 8.17
CA VAL A 371 -11.06 -18.02 7.09
C VAL A 371 -9.91 -17.11 7.53
N GLU A 372 -8.75 -17.21 6.90
CA GLU A 372 -7.63 -16.32 7.25
C GLU A 372 -8.04 -14.89 6.89
N SER A 373 -8.33 -14.06 7.90
CA SER A 373 -8.76 -12.68 7.70
C SER A 373 -7.63 -11.88 7.06
N LYS A 374 -7.95 -11.13 6.00
CA LYS A 374 -6.98 -10.34 5.23
C LYS A 374 -6.22 -9.28 6.07
N TYR A 375 -6.82 -8.80 7.16
CA TYR A 375 -6.28 -7.77 8.05
C TYR A 375 -6.10 -8.27 9.48
N LYS A 376 -5.16 -7.65 10.22
CA LYS A 376 -4.97 -7.91 11.65
C LYS A 376 -5.91 -7.04 12.50
N VAL A 377 -6.45 -7.61 13.57
CA VAL A 377 -7.05 -6.90 14.69
C VAL A 377 -6.23 -7.27 15.92
N VAL A 378 -5.34 -6.37 16.33
CA VAL A 378 -4.41 -6.57 17.45
C VAL A 378 -5.00 -5.97 18.71
N CYS A 379 -5.34 -6.81 19.69
CA CYS A 379 -6.00 -6.42 20.92
C CYS A 379 -5.00 -6.39 22.08
N TYR A 380 -4.81 -5.25 22.74
CA TYR A 380 -4.00 -5.21 23.97
C TYR A 380 -4.80 -5.65 25.19
N PHE A 381 -4.37 -6.71 25.86
CA PHE A 381 -4.94 -7.13 27.15
C PHE A 381 -4.12 -6.52 28.28
N THR A 382 -4.73 -5.67 29.11
CA THR A 382 -4.03 -5.03 30.23
C THR A 382 -4.20 -5.83 31.54
N ASN A 383 -3.10 -6.30 32.12
CA ASN A 383 -3.16 -7.17 33.30
C ASN A 383 -3.68 -6.45 34.55
N TRP A 384 -3.45 -5.14 34.68
CA TRP A 384 -3.90 -4.34 35.83
C TRP A 384 -5.41 -4.11 35.85
N ALA A 385 -6.13 -4.30 34.74
CA ALA A 385 -7.59 -4.23 34.72
C ALA A 385 -8.27 -5.31 35.60
N TRP A 386 -7.49 -6.34 36.01
CA TRP A 386 -7.87 -7.31 37.04
C TRP A 386 -8.28 -6.66 38.38
N TYR A 387 -7.64 -5.54 38.72
CA TYR A 387 -7.81 -4.85 40.00
C TYR A 387 -8.87 -3.76 40.00
N ARG A 388 -9.46 -3.45 38.84
CA ARG A 388 -10.63 -2.56 38.81
C ARG A 388 -11.77 -3.23 39.58
N HIS A 389 -12.58 -2.41 40.23
CA HIS A 389 -13.73 -2.89 41.00
C HIS A 389 -14.98 -2.94 40.10
N GLY A 390 -16.02 -3.62 40.59
CA GLY A 390 -17.34 -3.65 39.96
C GLY A 390 -17.28 -3.98 38.46
N ASP A 391 -18.00 -3.19 37.67
CA ASP A 391 -18.16 -3.42 36.23
C ASP A 391 -16.89 -3.16 35.41
N GLY A 392 -15.96 -2.35 35.92
CA GLY A 392 -14.67 -2.10 35.29
C GLY A 392 -13.68 -3.26 35.37
N LYS A 393 -13.93 -4.28 36.21
CA LYS A 393 -13.05 -5.44 36.33
C LYS A 393 -13.01 -6.22 35.02
N PHE A 394 -11.81 -6.41 34.47
CA PHE A 394 -11.58 -7.15 33.24
C PHE A 394 -10.60 -8.31 33.47
N THR A 395 -10.97 -9.49 33.00
CA THR A 395 -10.23 -10.75 33.21
C THR A 395 -10.11 -11.53 31.90
N PRO A 396 -9.31 -12.60 31.82
CA PRO A 396 -9.19 -13.39 30.59
C PRO A 396 -10.53 -13.99 30.11
N SER A 397 -11.47 -14.23 31.02
CA SER A 397 -12.81 -14.73 30.67
C SER A 397 -13.72 -13.68 30.05
N ASP A 398 -13.37 -12.40 30.14
CA ASP A 398 -14.12 -11.34 29.47
C ASP A 398 -13.72 -11.26 27.99
N ILE A 399 -12.47 -11.58 27.62
CA ILE A 399 -11.98 -11.54 26.23
C ILE A 399 -12.87 -12.38 25.30
N ASP A 400 -13.41 -11.76 24.25
CA ASP A 400 -13.99 -12.47 23.12
C ASP A 400 -12.89 -12.74 22.07
N PRO A 401 -12.35 -13.96 21.98
CA PRO A 401 -11.23 -14.27 21.10
C PRO A 401 -11.59 -14.19 19.62
N LYS A 402 -12.87 -14.16 19.26
CA LYS A 402 -13.31 -14.05 17.86
C LYS A 402 -13.17 -12.63 17.31
N LEU A 403 -13.10 -11.64 18.20
CA LEU A 403 -12.96 -10.23 17.81
C LEU A 403 -11.50 -9.82 17.59
N CYS A 404 -10.54 -10.70 17.87
CA CYS A 404 -9.11 -10.42 17.78
C CYS A 404 -8.43 -11.47 16.91
N THR A 405 -7.51 -11.04 16.05
CA THR A 405 -6.60 -12.00 15.39
C THR A 405 -5.32 -12.18 16.18
N HIS A 406 -4.92 -11.15 16.93
CA HIS A 406 -3.76 -11.17 17.82
C HIS A 406 -4.12 -10.54 19.16
N ILE A 407 -3.62 -11.09 20.25
CA ILE A 407 -3.74 -10.53 21.60
C ILE A 407 -2.32 -10.21 22.10
N ASN A 408 -2.09 -8.96 22.47
CA ASN A 408 -0.84 -8.50 23.07
C ASN A 408 -1.03 -8.38 24.58
N TYR A 409 -0.38 -9.24 25.37
CA TYR A 409 -0.44 -9.19 26.83
C TYR A 409 0.42 -8.04 27.37
N ALA A 410 -0.22 -7.00 27.89
CA ALA A 410 0.39 -5.83 28.49
C ALA A 410 0.42 -5.94 30.03
N PHE A 411 1.57 -5.93 30.70
CA PHE A 411 2.93 -5.96 30.14
C PHE A 411 3.85 -6.82 31.01
N ALA A 412 4.86 -7.43 30.40
CA ALA A 412 6.11 -7.71 31.09
C ALA A 412 6.99 -6.45 31.14
N ILE A 413 7.97 -6.43 32.04
CA ILE A 413 8.92 -5.32 32.21
C ILE A 413 10.36 -5.77 31.99
N LEU A 414 11.25 -4.81 31.70
CA LEU A 414 12.69 -5.06 31.66
C LEU A 414 13.28 -4.92 33.07
N ASP A 415 13.89 -5.98 33.59
CA ASP A 415 14.60 -5.87 34.86
C ASP A 415 15.83 -4.95 34.73
N ALA A 416 15.98 -4.00 35.64
CA ALA A 416 16.98 -2.93 35.51
C ALA A 416 18.42 -3.43 35.73
N ASP A 417 18.59 -4.53 36.48
CA ASP A 417 19.88 -5.08 36.87
C ASP A 417 20.34 -6.13 35.85
N THR A 418 19.47 -7.09 35.53
CA THR A 418 19.82 -8.18 34.61
C THR A 418 19.63 -7.83 33.14
N LEU A 419 18.80 -6.81 32.85
CA LEU A 419 18.36 -6.45 31.49
C LEU A 419 17.69 -7.62 30.76
N THR A 420 16.85 -8.37 31.47
CA THR A 420 16.06 -9.49 30.96
C THR A 420 14.57 -9.30 31.24
N ILE A 421 13.71 -10.13 30.63
CA ILE A 421 12.26 -10.04 30.82
C ILE A 421 11.89 -10.45 32.23
N LYS A 422 10.97 -9.70 32.85
CA LYS A 422 10.44 -9.96 34.18
C LYS A 422 8.92 -9.75 34.20
N PRO A 423 8.13 -10.63 34.84
CA PRO A 423 6.71 -10.37 35.06
C PRO A 423 6.52 -9.07 35.85
N ARG A 424 5.59 -8.23 35.41
CA ARG A 424 5.33 -6.95 36.07
C ARG A 424 4.67 -7.17 37.43
N ASP A 425 3.72 -8.08 37.47
CA ASP A 425 2.99 -8.45 38.67
C ASP A 425 2.99 -9.97 38.78
N PRO A 426 4.05 -10.57 39.38
CA PRO A 426 4.16 -12.02 39.51
C PRO A 426 2.98 -12.68 40.21
N TRP A 427 2.27 -11.95 41.08
CA TRP A 427 1.13 -12.52 41.80
C TRP A 427 -0.03 -12.81 40.86
N ILE A 428 -0.40 -11.88 39.96
CA ILE A 428 -1.41 -12.19 38.94
C ILE A 428 -0.82 -13.02 37.80
N ASP A 429 0.33 -12.62 37.28
CA ASP A 429 0.91 -13.17 36.05
C ASP A 429 1.26 -14.66 36.22
N ILE A 430 1.80 -15.02 37.40
CA ILE A 430 2.30 -16.37 37.72
C ILE A 430 1.41 -17.07 38.74
N ASP A 431 1.25 -16.52 39.96
CA ASP A 431 0.58 -17.25 41.06
C ASP A 431 -0.91 -17.46 40.80
N ASN A 432 -1.55 -16.57 40.03
CA ASN A 432 -2.93 -16.70 39.56
C ASN A 432 -3.02 -17.09 38.07
N SER A 433 -1.92 -17.59 37.50
CA SER A 433 -1.83 -18.14 36.14
C SER A 433 -2.36 -17.22 35.05
N LEU A 434 -2.25 -15.90 35.19
CA LEU A 434 -2.83 -14.97 34.22
C LEU A 434 -2.15 -15.10 32.84
N TYR A 435 -0.84 -15.34 32.80
CA TYR A 435 -0.13 -15.68 31.54
C TYR A 435 -0.73 -16.90 30.86
N GLU A 436 -0.81 -18.03 31.57
CA GLU A 436 -1.30 -19.30 31.02
C GLU A 436 -2.76 -19.22 30.58
N ARG A 437 -3.60 -18.48 31.33
CA ARG A 437 -5.01 -18.30 31.01
C ARG A 437 -5.22 -17.48 29.74
N VAL A 438 -4.39 -16.47 29.50
CA VAL A 438 -4.47 -15.68 28.25
C VAL A 438 -3.86 -16.46 27.09
N THR A 439 -2.72 -17.15 27.28
CA THR A 439 -2.13 -17.97 26.22
C THR A 439 -2.98 -19.20 25.88
N ALA A 440 -3.84 -19.69 26.77
CA ALA A 440 -4.83 -20.72 26.44
C ALA A 440 -5.84 -20.29 25.36
N LEU A 441 -6.10 -18.98 25.19
CA LEU A 441 -7.01 -18.45 24.17
C LEU A 441 -6.50 -18.69 22.75
N ARG A 442 -5.22 -19.01 22.57
CA ARG A 442 -4.65 -19.45 21.29
C ARG A 442 -5.41 -20.60 20.65
N SER A 443 -5.96 -21.49 21.47
CA SER A 443 -6.76 -22.63 21.02
C SER A 443 -8.11 -22.23 20.38
N LEU A 444 -8.50 -20.96 20.53
CA LEU A 444 -9.76 -20.40 20.03
C LEU A 444 -9.58 -19.54 18.77
N GLY A 445 -8.35 -19.41 18.25
CA GLY A 445 -8.06 -18.67 17.02
C GLY A 445 -6.90 -17.66 17.10
N PRO A 446 -6.90 -16.69 18.04
CA PRO A 446 -5.93 -15.61 18.01
C PRO A 446 -4.51 -16.07 18.34
N LYS A 447 -3.51 -15.37 17.80
CA LYS A 447 -2.13 -15.47 18.29
C LYS A 447 -1.96 -14.65 19.56
N VAL A 448 -1.18 -15.12 20.53
CA VAL A 448 -0.99 -14.41 21.80
C VAL A 448 0.48 -14.03 21.99
N LEU A 449 0.78 -12.74 22.00
CA LEU A 449 2.13 -12.19 22.17
C LEU A 449 2.31 -11.63 23.57
N LEU A 450 3.55 -11.66 24.07
CA LEU A 450 3.94 -10.93 25.27
C LEU A 450 4.44 -9.54 24.89
N SER A 451 3.81 -8.48 25.41
CA SER A 451 4.32 -7.12 25.23
C SER A 451 5.27 -6.74 26.36
N LEU A 452 6.46 -6.27 26.00
CA LEU A 452 7.51 -5.86 26.92
C LEU A 452 7.63 -4.33 26.93
N GLY A 453 7.38 -3.71 28.09
CA GLY A 453 7.65 -2.30 28.36
C GLY A 453 6.41 -1.48 28.70
N GLY A 454 6.08 -0.54 27.83
CA GLY A 454 5.06 0.49 28.04
C GLY A 454 5.63 1.77 28.65
N TRP A 455 4.80 2.83 28.67
CA TRP A 455 5.14 4.16 29.16
C TRP A 455 5.92 4.19 30.49
N HIS A 456 5.40 3.51 31.52
CA HIS A 456 6.02 3.52 32.86
C HIS A 456 7.36 2.80 32.89
N ASP A 457 7.49 1.69 32.16
CA ASP A 457 8.72 0.91 32.14
C ASP A 457 9.84 1.60 31.34
N SER A 458 9.46 2.51 30.45
CA SER A 458 10.38 3.27 29.57
C SER A 458 11.02 4.49 30.25
N ALA A 459 10.78 4.74 31.53
CA ALA A 459 11.19 5.98 32.22
C ALA A 459 12.70 6.13 32.48
N SER A 460 13.44 5.01 32.49
CA SER A 460 14.88 4.96 32.84
C SER A 460 15.75 4.57 31.64
N ASP A 461 17.07 4.59 31.83
CA ASP A 461 18.06 4.27 30.79
C ASP A 461 18.17 2.78 30.45
N LYS A 462 17.42 1.89 31.13
CA LYS A 462 17.62 0.43 31.05
C LYS A 462 17.49 -0.14 29.64
N TYR A 463 16.54 0.35 28.85
CA TYR A 463 16.40 -0.05 27.45
C TYR A 463 17.58 0.43 26.60
N SER A 464 18.05 1.65 26.83
CA SER A 464 19.26 2.19 26.17
C SER A 464 20.51 1.39 26.54
N ARG A 465 20.68 1.02 27.81
CA ARG A 465 21.76 0.13 28.29
C ARG A 465 21.68 -1.24 27.61
N LEU A 466 20.48 -1.82 27.51
CA LEU A 466 20.26 -3.09 26.83
C LEU A 466 20.68 -3.02 25.36
N VAL A 467 20.16 -2.06 24.58
CA VAL A 467 20.38 -2.04 23.13
C VAL A 467 21.83 -1.71 22.77
N ARG A 468 22.52 -0.90 23.58
CA ARG A 468 23.90 -0.47 23.29
C ARG A 468 24.94 -1.56 23.51
N ASP A 469 24.72 -2.50 24.44
CA ASP A 469 25.67 -3.56 24.78
C ASP A 469 25.37 -4.88 24.03
N PRO A 470 26.23 -5.35 23.11
CA PRO A 470 26.04 -6.62 22.40
C PRO A 470 25.92 -7.85 23.32
N ALA A 471 26.61 -7.86 24.47
CA ALA A 471 26.53 -8.96 25.42
C ALA A 471 25.17 -8.94 26.15
N ALA A 472 24.67 -7.76 26.52
CA ALA A 472 23.33 -7.59 27.08
C ALA A 472 22.25 -8.02 26.08
N ARG A 473 22.31 -7.56 24.82
CA ARG A 473 21.38 -7.98 23.77
C ARG A 473 21.36 -9.50 23.59
N ARG A 474 22.53 -10.15 23.53
CA ARG A 474 22.62 -11.61 23.39
C ARG A 474 21.97 -12.34 24.57
N ARG A 475 22.20 -11.89 25.81
CA ARG A 475 21.54 -12.47 27.00
C ARG A 475 20.03 -12.27 26.95
N PHE A 476 19.59 -11.05 26.65
CA PHE A 476 18.18 -10.72 26.52
C PHE A 476 17.48 -11.53 25.42
N VAL A 477 18.09 -11.69 24.24
CA VAL A 477 17.53 -12.50 23.13
C VAL A 477 17.36 -13.97 23.54
N ALA A 478 18.31 -14.51 24.29
CA ALA A 478 18.21 -15.87 24.81
C ALA A 478 17.09 -16.00 25.87
N ASP A 479 17.02 -15.04 26.80
CA ASP A 479 15.99 -14.97 27.84
C ASP A 479 14.59 -14.78 27.25
N ALA A 480 14.42 -13.89 26.28
CA ALA A 480 13.16 -13.66 25.61
C ALA A 480 12.64 -14.95 24.96
N ALA A 481 13.48 -15.64 24.18
CA ALA A 481 13.10 -16.93 23.58
C ALA A 481 12.76 -17.99 24.63
N TYR A 482 13.41 -18.00 25.79
CA TYR A 482 13.08 -18.89 26.90
C TYR A 482 11.74 -18.53 27.54
N SER A 483 11.53 -17.26 27.90
CA SER A 483 10.33 -16.75 28.55
C SER A 483 9.07 -16.96 27.70
N LEU A 484 9.15 -16.71 26.39
CA LEU A 484 8.03 -16.94 25.47
C LEU A 484 7.61 -18.42 25.44
N ARG A 485 8.58 -19.33 25.33
CA ARG A 485 8.29 -20.78 25.35
C ARG A 485 7.78 -21.25 26.69
N LYS A 486 8.36 -20.75 27.79
CA LYS A 486 7.99 -21.13 29.16
C LYS A 486 6.52 -20.85 29.43
N TRP A 487 6.01 -19.71 28.98
CA TRP A 487 4.65 -19.25 29.26
C TRP A 487 3.67 -19.42 28.10
N GLY A 488 4.11 -20.03 27.00
CA GLY A 488 3.24 -20.37 25.87
C GLY A 488 2.84 -19.19 24.98
N PHE A 489 3.68 -18.17 24.85
CA PHE A 489 3.43 -17.06 23.92
C PHE A 489 3.85 -17.41 22.48
N ASP A 490 3.10 -16.91 21.50
CA ASP A 490 3.38 -17.04 20.07
C ASP A 490 4.35 -15.98 19.55
N GLY A 491 4.77 -15.03 20.38
CA GLY A 491 5.70 -13.99 19.97
C GLY A 491 5.93 -12.89 21.00
N LEU A 492 6.80 -11.96 20.63
CA LEU A 492 7.18 -10.80 21.45
C LEU A 492 6.75 -9.52 20.76
N ASP A 493 6.23 -8.59 21.53
CA ASP A 493 5.93 -7.23 21.10
C ASP A 493 6.77 -6.23 21.91
N LEU A 494 7.55 -5.40 21.23
CA LEU A 494 8.46 -4.45 21.88
C LEU A 494 7.78 -3.08 22.04
N VAL A 495 7.67 -2.60 23.27
CA VAL A 495 6.99 -1.33 23.61
C VAL A 495 7.97 -0.44 24.39
N TRP A 496 9.04 0.00 23.73
CA TRP A 496 9.98 1.00 24.28
C TRP A 496 9.55 2.40 23.84
N GLU A 497 9.22 3.26 24.81
CA GLU A 497 8.65 4.59 24.59
C GLU A 497 9.59 5.71 25.10
N TYR A 498 10.50 6.23 24.29
CA TYR A 498 10.90 5.79 22.95
C TYR A 498 12.43 5.77 22.87
N PRO A 499 13.06 4.96 22.00
CA PRO A 499 14.48 5.11 21.75
C PRO A 499 14.81 6.57 21.42
N LYS A 500 15.93 7.11 21.93
CA LYS A 500 16.32 8.52 21.87
C LYS A 500 15.40 9.49 22.63
N CYS A 501 14.08 9.37 22.50
CA CYS A 501 13.07 10.22 23.12
C CYS A 501 12.37 9.53 24.29
N TRP A 502 13.11 9.24 25.35
CA TRP A 502 12.58 8.55 26.54
C TRP A 502 11.40 9.35 27.10
N GLN A 503 10.20 8.76 27.09
CA GLN A 503 8.94 9.40 27.43
C GLN A 503 8.77 10.77 26.74
N MET A 504 8.99 10.80 25.43
CA MET A 504 8.90 12.00 24.57
C MET A 504 9.97 13.08 24.81
N ASN A 505 10.89 12.88 25.76
CA ASN A 505 12.02 13.79 25.99
C ASN A 505 13.26 13.37 25.17
N CYS A 506 13.35 13.91 23.95
CA CYS A 506 14.45 13.65 23.01
C CYS A 506 15.84 14.15 23.44
N SER A 507 15.95 14.84 24.57
CA SER A 507 17.24 15.24 25.14
C SER A 507 17.84 14.18 26.07
N ARG A 508 17.06 13.17 26.49
CA ARG A 508 17.52 12.16 27.47
C ARG A 508 18.32 11.03 26.85
N GLY A 509 17.84 10.45 25.75
CA GLY A 509 18.49 9.32 25.11
C GLY A 509 19.68 9.71 24.23
N PRO A 510 20.71 8.83 24.07
CA PRO A 510 21.77 9.03 23.09
C PRO A 510 21.26 8.88 21.66
N SER A 511 21.93 9.49 20.69
CA SER A 511 21.58 9.38 19.26
C SER A 511 21.77 7.98 18.68
N SER A 512 22.51 7.10 19.36
CA SER A 512 22.70 5.72 18.92
C SER A 512 21.50 4.81 19.20
N ASP A 513 20.61 5.20 20.12
CA ASP A 513 19.48 4.38 20.58
C ASP A 513 18.66 3.78 19.42
N GLY A 514 18.37 4.57 18.38
CA GLY A 514 17.60 4.09 17.24
C GLY A 514 18.31 3.01 16.42
N SER A 515 19.60 3.20 16.10
CA SER A 515 20.40 2.19 15.39
C SER A 515 20.65 0.95 16.25
N ASP A 516 20.83 1.14 17.56
CA ASP A 516 21.01 0.06 18.52
C ASP A 516 19.71 -0.76 18.70
N PHE A 517 18.56 -0.09 18.70
CA PHE A 517 17.24 -0.73 18.69
C PHE A 517 17.04 -1.59 17.44
N GLN A 518 17.41 -1.08 16.25
CA GLN A 518 17.36 -1.88 15.02
C GLN A 518 18.21 -3.16 15.09
N ARG A 519 19.38 -3.11 15.73
CA ARG A 519 20.23 -4.29 15.95
C ARG A 519 19.57 -5.30 16.89
N LEU A 520 19.00 -4.83 18.00
CA LEU A 520 18.24 -5.71 18.91
C LEU A 520 17.09 -6.40 18.17
N VAL A 521 16.32 -5.65 17.38
CA VAL A 521 15.20 -6.18 16.58
C VAL A 521 15.68 -7.23 15.58
N ALA A 522 16.80 -6.99 14.89
CA ALA A 522 17.39 -7.97 13.97
C ALA A 522 17.85 -9.25 14.68
N GLU A 523 18.51 -9.13 15.84
CA GLU A 523 18.98 -10.27 16.64
C GLU A 523 17.81 -11.08 17.22
N LEU A 524 16.75 -10.42 17.70
CA LEU A 524 15.52 -11.07 18.12
C LEU A 524 14.85 -11.81 16.96
N SER A 525 14.70 -11.15 15.82
CA SER A 525 14.09 -11.73 14.62
C SER A 525 14.83 -13.00 14.18
N GLY A 526 16.17 -12.95 14.16
CA GLY A 526 17.01 -14.11 13.83
C GLY A 526 16.88 -15.27 14.83
N ARG A 527 16.52 -15.00 16.08
CA ARG A 527 16.29 -16.03 17.10
C ARG A 527 14.85 -16.57 17.10
N LEU A 528 13.86 -15.71 16.89
CA LEU A 528 12.44 -16.05 17.07
C LEU A 528 11.81 -16.66 15.82
N ARG A 529 12.08 -16.09 14.63
CA ARG A 529 11.45 -16.54 13.37
C ARG A 529 11.70 -18.01 13.01
N PRO A 530 12.90 -18.59 13.20
CA PRO A 530 13.12 -20.02 12.93
C PRO A 530 12.24 -20.96 13.77
N HIS A 531 11.67 -20.46 14.86
CA HIS A 531 10.75 -21.20 15.73
C HIS A 531 9.27 -20.84 15.47
N GLY A 532 8.97 -20.12 14.39
CA GLY A 532 7.62 -19.66 14.05
C GLY A 532 7.07 -18.62 15.02
N LEU A 533 7.92 -17.99 15.85
CA LEU A 533 7.51 -16.96 16.78
C LEU A 533 7.46 -15.59 16.09
N ILE A 534 6.43 -14.83 16.43
CA ILE A 534 6.13 -13.50 15.91
C ILE A 534 6.97 -12.44 16.63
N LEU A 535 7.38 -11.40 15.91
CA LEU A 535 8.01 -10.22 16.50
C LEU A 535 7.34 -8.94 15.99
N SER A 536 6.76 -8.15 16.88
CA SER A 536 6.19 -6.83 16.58
C SER A 536 6.78 -5.74 17.45
N ALA A 537 6.44 -4.49 17.15
CA ALA A 537 6.73 -3.36 18.01
C ALA A 537 5.61 -2.32 17.98
N ALA A 538 5.32 -1.73 19.13
CA ALA A 538 4.56 -0.49 19.22
C ALA A 538 5.50 0.69 18.97
N VAL A 539 5.13 1.59 18.05
CA VAL A 539 5.98 2.68 17.59
C VAL A 539 5.29 4.04 17.68
N ALA A 540 6.08 5.09 17.81
CA ALA A 540 5.60 6.46 17.97
C ALA A 540 4.83 6.93 16.73
N ALA A 541 3.73 7.64 16.95
CA ALA A 541 3.08 8.44 15.92
C ALA A 541 3.75 9.81 15.72
N SER A 542 4.58 10.26 16.67
CA SER A 542 5.19 11.58 16.63
C SER A 542 6.28 11.70 15.56
N GLN A 543 6.07 12.56 14.57
CA GLN A 543 7.10 12.93 13.59
C GLN A 543 8.39 13.41 14.26
N LYS A 544 8.30 14.17 15.36
CA LYS A 544 9.45 14.64 16.15
C LYS A 544 10.30 13.48 16.67
N ALA A 545 9.69 12.39 17.12
CA ALA A 545 10.42 11.23 17.61
C ALA A 545 11.18 10.54 16.48
N LEU A 546 10.54 10.36 15.31
CA LEU A 546 11.19 9.81 14.13
C LEU A 546 12.36 10.68 13.65
N GLU A 547 12.18 12.00 13.59
CA GLU A 547 13.21 12.96 13.17
C GLU A 547 14.38 13.05 14.15
N ALA A 548 14.11 12.89 15.44
CA ALA A 548 15.16 12.79 16.44
C ALA A 548 16.02 11.51 16.29
N GLY A 549 15.59 10.54 15.48
CA GLY A 549 16.29 9.30 15.24
C GLY A 549 15.87 8.15 16.15
N ALA A 550 14.66 8.19 16.72
CA ALA A 550 14.14 7.12 17.58
C ALA A 550 14.16 5.73 16.91
N TYR A 551 14.06 5.68 15.59
CA TYR A 551 14.07 4.40 14.85
C TYR A 551 15.24 4.31 13.88
N GLY A 552 16.34 5.01 14.18
CA GLY A 552 17.55 5.06 13.37
C GLY A 552 17.41 5.97 12.14
N PRO A 553 18.50 6.15 11.37
CA PRO A 553 18.49 6.98 10.17
C PRO A 553 17.64 6.38 9.03
N GLN A 554 17.36 5.08 9.10
CA GLN A 554 16.59 4.33 8.11
C GLN A 554 15.51 3.49 8.81
N PRO A 555 14.41 4.10 9.28
CA PRO A 555 13.35 3.40 10.01
C PRO A 555 12.70 2.26 9.21
N GLN A 556 12.75 2.33 7.87
CA GLN A 556 12.28 1.27 6.99
C GLN A 556 12.97 -0.08 7.18
N LEU A 557 14.16 -0.13 7.79
CA LEU A 557 14.86 -1.40 8.04
C LEU A 557 14.13 -2.29 9.05
N LEU A 558 13.38 -1.71 9.98
CA LEU A 558 12.60 -2.45 10.98
C LEU A 558 11.61 -3.42 10.31
N GLN A 559 11.06 -3.06 9.15
CA GLN A 559 10.04 -3.83 8.45
C GLN A 559 10.51 -5.21 7.96
N HIS A 560 11.82 -5.40 7.80
CA HIS A 560 12.41 -6.69 7.39
C HIS A 560 12.41 -7.70 8.55
N HIS A 561 12.46 -7.22 9.78
CA HIS A 561 12.64 -8.02 10.99
C HIS A 561 11.37 -8.13 11.83
N LEU A 562 10.49 -7.13 11.74
CA LEU A 562 9.18 -7.12 12.38
C LEU A 562 8.09 -7.69 11.45
N ASP A 563 7.15 -8.41 12.04
CA ASP A 563 5.92 -8.86 11.37
C ASP A 563 5.00 -7.69 11.10
N TRP A 564 4.86 -6.77 12.07
CA TRP A 564 4.23 -5.46 11.93
C TRP A 564 4.78 -4.43 12.94
N MET A 565 4.47 -3.16 12.68
CA MET A 565 4.68 -2.02 13.56
C MET A 565 3.32 -1.41 13.89
N ALA A 566 2.94 -1.44 15.17
CA ALA A 566 1.71 -0.84 15.66
C ALA A 566 1.96 0.65 15.96
N VAL A 567 1.54 1.53 15.06
CA VAL A 567 1.70 2.98 15.23
C VAL A 567 0.67 3.46 16.26
N MET A 568 1.14 3.98 17.39
CA MET A 568 0.28 4.51 18.47
C MET A 568 -0.27 5.89 18.07
N ALA A 569 -1.18 5.89 17.09
CA ALA A 569 -1.78 7.08 16.48
C ALA A 569 -2.92 7.66 17.35
N TYR A 570 -2.56 7.95 18.60
CA TYR A 570 -3.39 8.55 19.64
C TYR A 570 -2.48 9.31 20.62
N ASP A 571 -3.06 9.95 21.63
CA ASP A 571 -2.36 10.86 22.55
C ASP A 571 -1.68 12.04 21.86
N TYR A 572 -2.29 12.54 20.77
CA TYR A 572 -1.82 13.76 20.10
C TYR A 572 -2.02 14.99 20.97
N HIS A 573 -3.16 15.02 21.69
CA HIS A 573 -3.52 16.07 22.64
C HIS A 573 -4.00 15.45 23.94
N GLY A 574 -3.70 16.14 25.04
CA GLY A 574 -4.14 15.78 26.38
C GLY A 574 -4.03 16.97 27.31
N HIS A 575 -4.36 16.79 28.59
CA HIS A 575 -4.40 17.88 29.57
C HIS A 575 -3.05 18.62 29.74
N TRP A 576 -1.93 17.99 29.36
CA TRP A 576 -0.59 18.59 29.36
C TRP A 576 -0.41 19.75 28.37
N ASP A 577 -1.33 19.91 27.40
CA ASP A 577 -1.30 21.05 26.47
C ASP A 577 -1.82 22.35 27.10
N GLY A 578 -2.49 22.27 28.26
CA GLY A 578 -3.18 23.39 28.89
C GLY A 578 -4.38 23.90 28.09
N ARG A 579 -4.78 23.18 27.03
CA ARG A 579 -5.92 23.50 26.16
C ARG A 579 -6.60 22.24 25.65
N THR A 580 -7.90 22.32 25.35
CA THR A 580 -8.66 21.20 24.80
C THR A 580 -8.20 20.82 23.39
N GLY A 581 -8.06 19.53 23.13
CA GLY A 581 -7.69 18.97 21.83
C GLY A 581 -8.24 17.57 21.66
N HIS A 582 -8.28 17.07 20.42
CA HIS A 582 -8.72 15.70 20.18
C HIS A 582 -7.58 14.71 20.47
N ALA A 583 -7.87 13.63 21.21
CA ALA A 583 -6.86 12.62 21.56
C ALA A 583 -6.27 11.91 20.32
N ALA A 584 -7.09 11.68 19.30
CA ALA A 584 -6.74 10.92 18.10
C ALA A 584 -7.40 11.43 16.80
N PRO A 585 -7.23 12.68 16.38
CA PRO A 585 -7.92 13.18 15.19
C PRO A 585 -7.46 12.45 13.93
N LEU A 586 -8.39 12.01 13.07
CA LEU A 586 -8.06 11.29 11.85
C LEU A 586 -7.31 12.16 10.83
N ILE A 587 -7.84 13.35 10.51
CA ILE A 587 -7.25 14.33 9.58
C ILE A 587 -7.50 15.75 10.12
N LEU A 588 -6.45 16.57 10.28
CA LEU A 588 -6.63 18.01 10.58
C LEU A 588 -6.50 18.86 9.31
N ASN A 589 -7.44 19.79 9.10
CA ASN A 589 -7.37 20.77 8.00
C ASN A 589 -6.60 22.02 8.44
N GLY A 590 -5.53 22.36 7.70
CA GLY A 590 -4.73 23.58 7.92
C GLY A 590 -3.21 23.34 7.88
N THR A 591 -2.42 24.42 7.83
CA THR A 591 -0.96 24.39 8.02
C THR A 591 -0.65 24.83 9.45
N THR A 592 0.08 24.01 10.21
CA THR A 592 0.59 24.43 11.52
C THR A 592 1.80 25.35 11.31
N ARG A 593 2.08 26.23 12.28
CA ARG A 593 3.20 27.20 12.23
C ARG A 593 4.59 26.55 11.97
N ASN A 594 4.74 25.25 12.25
CA ASN A 594 5.99 24.51 12.16
C ASN A 594 5.93 23.33 11.16
N GLY A 595 4.86 23.20 10.37
CA GLY A 595 4.72 22.15 9.35
C GLY A 595 4.40 20.72 9.85
N MET A 596 4.46 20.45 11.16
CA MET A 596 4.06 19.15 11.74
C MET A 596 2.59 19.16 12.15
N ARG A 597 1.82 18.18 11.67
CA ARG A 597 0.42 17.98 12.07
C ARG A 597 0.32 16.84 13.08
N ALA A 598 -0.50 17.04 14.10
CA ALA A 598 -0.75 16.07 15.16
C ALA A 598 -2.05 15.29 14.85
N ASP A 599 -2.03 14.51 13.77
CA ASP A 599 -3.15 13.68 13.34
C ASP A 599 -2.72 12.32 12.79
N VAL A 600 -3.65 11.37 12.81
CA VAL A 600 -3.45 9.97 12.37
C VAL A 600 -2.90 9.93 10.96
N ASN A 601 -3.50 10.69 10.04
CA ASN A 601 -3.11 10.65 8.64
C ASN A 601 -1.67 11.09 8.42
N SER A 602 -1.26 12.16 9.09
CA SER A 602 0.10 12.71 8.99
C SER A 602 1.12 11.75 9.59
N SER A 603 0.83 11.12 10.73
CA SER A 603 1.70 10.11 11.33
C SER A 603 1.89 8.87 10.45
N ILE A 604 0.79 8.30 9.94
CA ILE A 604 0.84 7.13 9.05
C ILE A 604 1.53 7.47 7.73
N SER A 605 1.18 8.60 7.10
CA SER A 605 1.83 9.06 5.86
C SER A 605 3.32 9.23 6.07
N TYR A 606 3.76 9.79 7.20
CA TYR A 606 5.18 9.99 7.47
C TYR A 606 5.95 8.68 7.59
N TRP A 607 5.38 7.65 8.22
CA TRP A 607 5.98 6.31 8.24
C TRP A 607 6.12 5.72 6.82
N ILE A 608 5.11 5.90 5.97
CA ILE A 608 5.13 5.46 4.57
C ILE A 608 6.16 6.25 3.77
N GLU A 609 6.24 7.58 3.95
CA GLU A 609 7.24 8.45 3.33
C GLU A 609 8.67 8.06 3.70
N LYS A 610 8.88 7.54 4.91
CA LYS A 610 10.17 6.99 5.33
C LYS A 610 10.47 5.59 4.74
N GLY A 611 9.63 5.08 3.85
CA GLY A 611 9.87 3.85 3.10
C GLY A 611 9.34 2.57 3.76
N VAL A 612 8.51 2.69 4.80
CA VAL A 612 7.84 1.53 5.38
C VAL A 612 6.65 1.13 4.51
N SER A 613 6.56 -0.16 4.16
CA SER A 613 5.40 -0.69 3.45
C SER A 613 4.12 -0.49 4.27
N PRO A 614 3.02 0.01 3.68
CA PRO A 614 1.72 0.11 4.37
C PRO A 614 1.29 -1.20 5.04
N LYS A 615 1.51 -2.35 4.38
CA LYS A 615 1.19 -3.69 4.90
C LYS A 615 1.92 -4.07 6.19
N LYS A 616 3.00 -3.36 6.52
CA LYS A 616 3.78 -3.53 7.75
C LYS A 616 3.34 -2.60 8.88
N LEU A 617 2.46 -1.64 8.62
CA LEU A 617 1.91 -0.73 9.62
C LEU A 617 0.55 -1.25 10.09
N VAL A 618 0.31 -1.15 11.39
CA VAL A 618 -0.98 -1.41 12.04
C VAL A 618 -1.40 -0.13 12.74
N LEU A 619 -2.62 0.36 12.45
CA LEU A 619 -3.12 1.62 12.99
C LEU A 619 -3.62 1.45 14.42
N GLY A 620 -3.03 2.15 15.38
CA GLY A 620 -3.54 2.22 16.75
C GLY A 620 -4.80 3.06 16.88
N VAL A 621 -5.78 2.54 17.62
CA VAL A 621 -7.08 3.17 17.88
C VAL A 621 -7.35 3.13 19.40
N PRO A 622 -7.57 4.29 20.04
CA PRO A 622 -7.85 4.38 21.48
C PRO A 622 -9.32 4.06 21.78
N PHE A 623 -9.58 3.25 22.80
CA PHE A 623 -10.92 2.98 23.36
C PHE A 623 -11.16 3.79 24.64
N TYR A 624 -10.56 4.97 24.70
CA TYR A 624 -10.65 5.90 25.82
C TYR A 624 -10.64 7.33 25.28
N GLY A 625 -10.96 8.28 26.15
CA GLY A 625 -10.85 9.69 25.88
C GLY A 625 -9.86 10.40 26.80
N GLN A 626 -9.27 11.48 26.29
CA GLN A 626 -8.48 12.43 27.07
C GLN A 626 -9.41 13.51 27.63
N SER A 627 -9.43 13.67 28.95
CA SER A 627 -10.34 14.56 29.66
C SER A 627 -9.65 15.76 30.29
N TYR A 628 -10.40 16.85 30.42
CA TYR A 628 -9.90 18.17 30.79
C TYR A 628 -10.88 18.86 31.74
N THR A 629 -10.35 19.72 32.59
CA THR A 629 -11.14 20.70 33.34
C THR A 629 -10.95 22.08 32.69
N LEU A 630 -12.02 22.65 32.14
CA LEU A 630 -12.06 23.96 31.50
C LEU A 630 -11.81 25.08 32.52
N GLU A 631 -11.13 26.15 32.11
CA GLU A 631 -11.06 27.37 32.92
C GLU A 631 -12.40 28.14 32.93
N ASP A 632 -13.11 28.13 31.79
CA ASP A 632 -14.41 28.76 31.60
C ASP A 632 -15.41 27.76 31.00
N PRO A 633 -16.38 27.26 31.78
CA PRO A 633 -17.42 26.33 31.31
C PRO A 633 -18.25 26.85 30.12
N ALA A 634 -18.35 28.17 29.95
CA ALA A 634 -19.06 28.76 28.80
C ALA A 634 -18.28 28.60 27.49
N ARG A 635 -16.98 28.32 27.56
CA ARG A 635 -16.06 28.13 26.44
C ARG A 635 -15.63 26.66 26.36
N ASN A 636 -16.46 25.87 25.68
CA ASN A 636 -16.36 24.41 25.67
C ASN A 636 -16.04 23.81 24.29
N ARG A 637 -15.45 24.61 23.39
CA ARG A 637 -15.01 24.15 22.06
C ARG A 637 -13.60 23.55 22.12
N PHE A 638 -13.10 23.10 20.97
CA PHE A 638 -11.68 22.79 20.81
C PHE A 638 -10.83 24.04 21.02
N ASN A 639 -9.59 23.82 21.47
CA ASN A 639 -8.58 24.85 21.69
C ASN A 639 -9.01 25.88 22.75
N GLU A 640 -9.76 25.46 23.77
CA GLU A 640 -10.14 26.30 24.90
C GLU A 640 -9.19 26.04 26.08
N SER A 641 -8.94 27.06 26.91
CA SER A 641 -8.00 26.95 28.04
C SER A 641 -8.48 25.99 29.12
N THR A 642 -7.56 25.23 29.70
CA THR A 642 -7.85 24.23 30.72
C THR A 642 -7.03 24.47 31.98
N SER A 643 -7.65 24.30 33.14
CA SER A 643 -7.01 24.41 34.46
C SER A 643 -6.26 23.13 34.86
N GLY A 644 -6.49 22.03 34.15
CA GLY A 644 -5.81 20.76 34.38
C GLY A 644 -6.53 19.55 33.80
N PRO A 645 -6.18 18.34 34.25
CA PRO A 645 -6.85 17.12 33.84
C PRO A 645 -8.30 17.09 34.29
N GLY A 646 -9.15 16.40 33.53
CA GLY A 646 -10.53 16.12 33.92
C GLY A 646 -10.61 15.22 35.16
N ALA A 647 -11.80 15.20 35.78
CA ALA A 647 -12.11 14.34 36.91
C ALA A 647 -11.86 12.86 36.56
N PRO A 648 -11.38 12.04 37.52
CA PRO A 648 -11.13 10.64 37.26
C PRO A 648 -12.43 9.88 37.00
N GLY A 649 -12.36 8.86 36.16
CA GLY A 649 -13.43 7.88 35.98
C GLY A 649 -13.69 7.08 37.25
N GLU A 650 -14.91 6.54 37.40
CA GLU A 650 -15.29 5.74 38.57
C GLU A 650 -14.44 4.48 38.65
N PHE A 651 -14.22 3.82 37.52
CA PHE A 651 -13.55 2.53 37.44
C PHE A 651 -12.08 2.65 37.06
N THR A 652 -11.76 3.55 36.12
CA THR A 652 -10.37 3.76 35.70
C THR A 652 -9.57 4.50 36.77
N GLY A 653 -10.19 5.43 37.50
CA GLY A 653 -9.56 6.15 38.61
C GLY A 653 -8.42 7.09 38.22
N ILE A 654 -8.24 7.38 36.93
CA ILE A 654 -7.13 8.18 36.41
C ILE A 654 -7.63 9.57 36.02
N LYS A 655 -7.04 10.63 36.60
CA LYS A 655 -7.36 12.01 36.20
C LYS A 655 -6.94 12.25 34.75
N GLY A 656 -7.80 12.93 33.99
CA GLY A 656 -7.52 13.26 32.59
C GLY A 656 -7.73 12.11 31.62
N PHE A 657 -8.26 10.98 32.07
CA PHE A 657 -8.48 9.78 31.27
C PHE A 657 -9.84 9.18 31.62
N LEU A 658 -10.63 8.83 30.61
CA LEU A 658 -11.91 8.13 30.79
C LEU A 658 -11.99 6.98 29.80
N ALA A 659 -12.36 5.78 30.26
CA ALA A 659 -12.67 4.69 29.36
C ALA A 659 -13.94 5.00 28.55
N PHE A 660 -14.11 4.40 27.36
CA PHE A 660 -15.31 4.62 26.54
C PHE A 660 -16.60 4.34 27.31
N TYR A 661 -16.66 3.27 28.11
CA TYR A 661 -17.85 2.97 28.93
C TYR A 661 -18.15 4.05 29.98
N GLU A 662 -17.13 4.72 30.54
CA GLU A 662 -17.30 5.81 31.52
C GLU A 662 -17.81 7.09 30.85
N ILE A 663 -17.38 7.35 29.61
CA ILE A 663 -17.85 8.48 28.80
C ILE A 663 -19.29 8.25 28.39
N CYS A 664 -19.59 7.05 27.90
CA CYS A 664 -20.92 6.65 27.50
C CYS A 664 -21.93 6.75 28.66
N GLU A 665 -21.61 6.20 29.84
CA GLU A 665 -22.46 6.32 31.03
C GLU A 665 -22.74 7.80 31.37
N ARG A 666 -21.72 8.65 31.29
CA ARG A 666 -21.86 10.10 31.53
C ARG A 666 -22.78 10.79 30.53
N VAL A 667 -22.77 10.37 29.27
CA VAL A 667 -23.65 10.87 28.21
C VAL A 667 -25.09 10.43 28.42
N HIS A 668 -25.32 9.15 28.73
CA HIS A 668 -26.67 8.59 28.88
C HIS A 668 -27.34 8.95 30.20
N GLU A 669 -26.59 8.96 31.31
CA GLU A 669 -27.16 9.02 32.66
C GLU A 669 -26.84 10.33 33.40
N ASN A 670 -25.73 11.00 33.06
CA ASN A 670 -25.24 12.17 33.81
C ASN A 670 -25.35 13.49 33.03
N GLY A 671 -26.10 13.51 31.94
CA GLY A 671 -26.43 14.74 31.20
C GLY A 671 -25.27 15.35 30.43
N TRP A 672 -24.22 14.60 30.13
CA TRP A 672 -23.15 15.10 29.26
C TRP A 672 -23.66 15.29 27.84
N ARG A 673 -23.33 16.45 27.28
CA ARG A 673 -23.71 16.80 25.91
C ARG A 673 -22.59 16.42 24.95
N VAL A 674 -22.91 15.54 24.01
CA VAL A 674 -22.05 15.26 22.85
C VAL A 674 -22.13 16.41 21.86
N VAL A 675 -20.98 16.84 21.37
CA VAL A 675 -20.84 17.83 20.31
C VAL A 675 -20.10 17.18 19.16
N HIS A 676 -20.78 17.10 18.01
CA HIS A 676 -20.20 16.65 16.76
C HIS A 676 -19.67 17.85 15.96
N ASP A 677 -18.54 17.65 15.27
CA ASP A 677 -18.08 18.62 14.28
C ASP A 677 -18.99 18.57 13.03
N PRO A 678 -19.73 19.64 12.71
CA PRO A 678 -20.63 19.67 11.56
C PRO A 678 -19.93 19.48 10.20
N GLU A 679 -18.61 19.67 10.14
CA GLU A 679 -17.83 19.46 8.92
C GLU A 679 -17.26 18.05 8.81
N GLY A 680 -17.39 17.20 9.85
CA GLY A 680 -16.84 15.84 9.90
C GLY A 680 -15.30 15.80 9.82
N LYS A 681 -14.64 16.88 10.24
CA LYS A 681 -13.18 17.08 10.12
C LYS A 681 -12.44 16.84 11.45
N VAL A 682 -13.14 16.87 12.58
CA VAL A 682 -12.61 16.51 13.90
C VAL A 682 -13.61 15.60 14.61
N SER A 683 -13.10 14.60 15.34
CA SER A 683 -13.92 13.61 16.02
C SER A 683 -14.68 14.20 17.23
N SER A 684 -15.75 13.51 17.64
CA SER A 684 -16.71 13.93 18.66
C SER A 684 -16.06 14.24 20.03
N TYR A 685 -16.67 15.14 20.79
CA TYR A 685 -16.31 15.36 22.19
C TYR A 685 -17.56 15.52 23.05
N ALA A 686 -17.46 15.25 24.35
CA ALA A 686 -18.55 15.40 25.30
C ALA A 686 -18.20 16.41 26.38
N THR A 687 -19.21 17.15 26.86
CA THR A 687 -19.04 18.23 27.83
C THR A 687 -20.13 18.22 28.89
N HIS A 688 -19.76 18.57 30.13
CA HIS A 688 -20.71 18.82 31.21
C HIS A 688 -20.08 19.74 32.26
N SER A 689 -20.71 20.88 32.54
CA SER A 689 -20.14 21.91 33.42
C SER A 689 -18.72 22.32 32.95
N ASP A 690 -17.71 22.22 33.80
CA ASP A 690 -16.31 22.48 33.46
C ASP A 690 -15.58 21.26 32.89
N GLN A 691 -16.24 20.10 32.72
CA GLN A 691 -15.61 18.88 32.23
C GLN A 691 -15.76 18.75 30.72
N TRP A 692 -14.67 18.29 30.08
CA TRP A 692 -14.58 18.13 28.63
C TRP A 692 -13.78 16.86 28.31
N VAL A 693 -14.23 16.05 27.35
CA VAL A 693 -13.51 14.83 26.91
C VAL A 693 -13.60 14.65 25.40
N SER A 694 -12.46 14.40 24.74
CA SER A 694 -12.41 13.94 23.35
C SER A 694 -12.18 12.43 23.30
N TYR A 695 -12.87 11.74 22.39
CA TYR A 695 -12.82 10.29 22.29
C TYR A 695 -13.23 9.83 20.90
N ASP A 696 -12.79 8.63 20.51
CA ASP A 696 -13.30 7.96 19.33
C ASP A 696 -14.63 7.28 19.66
N ASP A 697 -15.71 7.68 18.99
CA ASP A 697 -16.98 6.97 19.01
C ASP A 697 -16.99 5.83 17.98
N VAL A 698 -18.09 5.08 17.91
CA VAL A 698 -18.23 3.94 16.97
C VAL A 698 -18.03 4.36 15.52
N ALA A 699 -18.54 5.53 15.12
CA ALA A 699 -18.43 6.00 13.74
C ALA A 699 -16.98 6.37 13.39
N GLU A 700 -16.28 7.06 14.29
CA GLU A 700 -14.86 7.39 14.13
C GLU A 700 -13.99 6.14 14.05
N VAL A 701 -14.25 5.14 14.91
CA VAL A 701 -13.55 3.85 14.91
C VAL A 701 -13.76 3.12 13.58
N GLN A 702 -14.98 3.09 13.04
CA GLN A 702 -15.26 2.55 11.70
C GLN A 702 -14.51 3.31 10.61
N GLN A 703 -14.47 4.64 10.69
CA GLN A 703 -13.78 5.48 9.73
C GLN A 703 -12.26 5.23 9.74
N LYS A 704 -11.67 5.03 10.91
CA LYS A 704 -10.25 4.66 11.07
C LYS A 704 -9.95 3.27 10.51
N ALA A 705 -10.82 2.29 10.73
CA ALA A 705 -10.69 0.98 10.11
C ALA A 705 -10.76 1.07 8.58
N LYS A 706 -11.72 1.85 8.04
CA LYS A 706 -11.81 2.12 6.60
C LYS A 706 -10.57 2.82 6.06
N TYR A 707 -10.06 3.83 6.76
CA TYR A 707 -8.82 4.52 6.42
C TYR A 707 -7.63 3.55 6.34
N ALA A 708 -7.51 2.64 7.32
CA ALA A 708 -6.48 1.61 7.31
C ALA A 708 -6.60 0.68 6.08
N MET A 709 -7.82 0.30 5.68
CA MET A 709 -8.03 -0.49 4.47
C MET A 709 -7.72 0.28 3.19
N ASP A 710 -8.16 1.53 3.09
CA ASP A 710 -7.99 2.38 1.90
C ASP A 710 -6.50 2.61 1.59
N LEU A 711 -5.64 2.67 2.62
CA LEU A 711 -4.18 2.72 2.46
C LEU A 711 -3.49 1.35 2.33
N GLY A 712 -4.24 0.25 2.46
CA GLY A 712 -3.70 -1.09 2.44
C GLY A 712 -2.77 -1.39 3.63
N LEU A 713 -3.10 -0.87 4.81
CA LEU A 713 -2.38 -1.16 6.05
C LEU A 713 -2.46 -2.64 6.42
N GLY A 714 -1.55 -3.11 7.28
CA GLY A 714 -1.52 -4.48 7.78
C GLY A 714 -2.67 -4.84 8.74
N GLY A 715 -3.39 -3.83 9.24
CA GLY A 715 -4.52 -3.99 10.15
C GLY A 715 -4.70 -2.80 11.10
N VAL A 716 -5.43 -3.05 12.19
CA VAL A 716 -5.68 -2.10 13.28
C VAL A 716 -5.28 -2.70 14.63
N MET A 717 -5.02 -1.84 15.59
CA MET A 717 -4.66 -2.17 16.96
C MET A 717 -5.58 -1.43 17.92
N ALA A 718 -6.22 -2.16 18.83
CA ALA A 718 -7.11 -1.62 19.85
C ALA A 718 -6.36 -1.45 21.17
N TRP A 719 -6.32 -0.21 21.66
CA TRP A 719 -5.86 0.12 23.01
C TRP A 719 -7.02 0.72 23.82
N ALA A 720 -7.76 -0.05 24.61
CA ALA A 720 -7.67 -1.49 24.82
C ALA A 720 -9.10 -2.05 25.06
N PRO A 721 -9.37 -3.34 24.79
CA PRO A 721 -10.71 -3.91 24.94
C PRO A 721 -11.32 -3.80 26.34
N ASP A 722 -10.49 -3.67 27.40
CA ASP A 722 -10.96 -3.41 28.76
C ASP A 722 -11.49 -1.98 28.99
N LEU A 723 -11.32 -1.10 28.00
CA LEU A 723 -11.78 0.29 27.99
C LEU A 723 -13.02 0.48 27.10
N ASP A 724 -13.34 -0.50 26.25
CA ASP A 724 -14.59 -0.58 25.49
C ASP A 724 -15.77 -0.89 26.41
N ASP A 725 -17.02 -0.78 25.94
CA ASP A 725 -18.18 -1.27 26.68
C ASP A 725 -18.31 -2.81 26.56
N PHE A 726 -17.37 -3.51 27.19
CA PHE A 726 -17.31 -4.96 27.20
C PHE A 726 -18.44 -5.63 28.00
N ARG A 727 -19.11 -4.87 28.86
CA ARG A 727 -20.28 -5.33 29.63
C ARG A 727 -21.59 -5.13 28.85
N GLY A 728 -21.63 -4.21 27.89
CA GLY A 728 -22.80 -3.92 27.06
C GLY A 728 -23.81 -3.01 27.74
N LYS A 729 -23.36 -2.12 28.64
CA LYS A 729 -24.21 -1.22 29.41
C LYS A 729 -24.63 0.04 28.64
N CYS A 730 -23.92 0.38 27.58
CA CYS A 730 -24.17 1.54 26.73
C CYS A 730 -25.35 1.41 25.77
N GLY A 731 -26.12 0.31 25.85
CA GLY A 731 -27.24 0.05 24.95
C GLY A 731 -26.84 -0.43 23.53
N CYS A 732 -25.54 -0.65 23.28
CA CYS A 732 -25.02 -1.11 21.98
C CYS A 732 -24.53 -2.56 21.94
N GLY A 733 -24.88 -3.33 22.97
CA GLY A 733 -24.32 -4.65 23.19
C GLY A 733 -22.84 -4.60 23.55
N LYS A 734 -22.26 -5.78 23.80
CA LYS A 734 -20.85 -5.88 24.23
C LYS A 734 -19.89 -5.52 23.11
N TYR A 735 -18.81 -4.84 23.46
CA TYR A 735 -17.68 -4.53 22.58
C TYR A 735 -18.04 -3.69 21.35
N PRO A 736 -18.78 -2.58 21.48
CA PRO A 736 -19.19 -1.79 20.33
C PRO A 736 -18.01 -1.25 19.51
N LEU A 737 -16.93 -0.77 20.15
CA LEU A 737 -15.77 -0.25 19.43
C LEU A 737 -14.96 -1.38 18.78
N LEU A 738 -14.74 -2.49 19.47
CA LEU A 738 -13.98 -3.61 18.90
C LEU A 738 -14.73 -4.29 17.74
N LYS A 739 -16.06 -4.45 17.85
CA LYS A 739 -16.89 -4.95 16.75
C LYS A 739 -16.89 -3.98 15.57
N ALA A 740 -16.93 -2.68 15.82
CA ALA A 740 -16.82 -1.68 14.77
C ALA A 740 -15.52 -1.80 13.95
N LEU A 741 -14.39 -2.09 14.61
CA LEU A 741 -13.14 -2.42 13.92
C LEU A 741 -13.26 -3.70 13.08
N GLY A 742 -13.75 -4.79 13.68
CA GLY A 742 -13.86 -6.10 13.01
C GLY A 742 -14.77 -6.06 11.79
N THR A 743 -16.00 -5.57 11.95
CA THR A 743 -17.00 -5.48 10.87
C THR A 743 -16.50 -4.62 9.72
N ALA A 744 -15.89 -3.46 10.01
CA ALA A 744 -15.35 -2.61 8.96
C ALA A 744 -14.26 -3.32 8.14
N LEU A 745 -13.47 -4.21 8.74
CA LEU A 745 -12.39 -4.94 8.07
C LEU A 745 -12.85 -6.18 7.30
N GLU A 746 -14.03 -6.73 7.61
CA GLU A 746 -14.65 -7.88 6.93
C GLU A 746 -15.52 -7.46 5.74
N ASP A 747 -16.26 -6.35 5.86
CA ASP A 747 -17.24 -5.86 4.87
C ASP A 747 -16.58 -5.03 3.74
N ALA A 748 -15.64 -5.63 3.00
CA ALA A 748 -15.01 -5.00 1.84
C ALA A 748 -15.96 -4.78 0.62
N SER A 749 -17.23 -5.19 0.72
CA SER A 749 -18.21 -5.22 -0.38
C SER A 749 -19.53 -4.49 -0.12
N SER A 750 -19.81 -3.96 1.08
CA SER A 750 -21.07 -3.26 1.38
C SER A 750 -20.86 -1.74 1.42
N SER A 751 -21.58 -1.02 0.57
CA SER A 751 -21.62 0.45 0.51
C SER A 751 -22.56 1.06 1.57
N GLY A 752 -22.75 0.40 2.71
CA GLY A 752 -23.66 0.82 3.76
C GLY A 752 -22.95 0.92 5.11
N LEU A 753 -22.70 2.15 5.57
CA LEU A 753 -22.45 2.41 6.99
C LEU A 753 -23.68 1.91 7.76
N LEU A 754 -23.55 0.87 8.59
CA LEU A 754 -24.58 0.57 9.57
C LEU A 754 -24.50 1.66 10.64
N PRO A 755 -25.53 2.51 10.80
CA PRO A 755 -25.55 3.49 11.87
C PRO A 755 -25.78 2.75 13.19
N ILE A 756 -24.70 2.35 13.86
CA ILE A 756 -24.78 1.96 15.25
C ILE A 756 -24.65 3.26 16.06
N ASN A 757 -25.78 3.95 16.26
CA ASN A 757 -25.84 5.11 17.15
C ASN A 757 -25.72 4.61 18.60
N CYS A 758 -24.52 4.71 19.17
CA CYS A 758 -24.24 4.38 20.58
C CYS A 758 -24.15 5.59 21.50
N THR A 759 -24.27 6.80 20.94
CA THR A 759 -24.18 8.09 21.62
C THR A 759 -25.07 9.09 20.89
#